data_AF-F4Y3L6-F1
#
_entry.id   AF-F4Y3L6-F1
#
_cell.length_a   1.000
_cell.length_b   1.000
_cell.length_c   1.000
_cell.angle_alpha   90.00
_cell.angle_beta   90.00
_cell.angle_gamma   90.00
#
_symmetry.space_group_name_H-M   'P 1'
#
loop_
_entity.id
_entity.type
_entity.pdbx_description
1 polymer ?
#
loop_
_entity_poly.entity_id
_entity_poly.type
_entity_poly.pdbx_seq_one_letter_code
_entity_poly.pdbx_strand_id
1 'polypeptide(L)'
;MTSNFNSNKTVVVAKSDRADYTTIGEAIKNAQPETRILVKPGIYRESIVIDKSLEILGDGKASDILIEGTSLNCILMQTDYAIVRGLTLRECSVGVCIPKGELILEDCDLTAYDCGIVICDSKANPIIRRCCIHDGQGNGIKIKDNGQGVIEDCDIYGHTYPGVEISKGGNPMIHRCRINDGKQNGIWITDNGLGAIEDCDIYGNTYSGLKSDKGSNPTIRRCRVYDGKRSGIWITDNGLGILEDCDIYGNTYPGVQIDKGSNPAIRHCRIYDGKGYGIWIQDNGLGTLEDCDIYGNTDTGVYINEASNPTIRCCRIYDGKSFGIGIRNNGLGTIEDCDIYGNNSLGVVISEASNPTIRNCRIYDGKSFGIWITDNGLGILEDCDIYGNTYSGVYINKDSNPTLRRCRIYDDKQNGIWITDNGLGTLEDCDIYGNTYLGVYISKGSNPTLRHCRIYDGKGNGIWITDNGLGTLEDCDIYGNTSLGVEINNNSNPTFRRCRIENHPFPGIQIEEGCNPLFRRCILRSNRPFYLGIAGILSLSIALPVAIAGDLVITPTIAVALAVIGFVFYKLRKNRFNKLDSIEIIYLTLALGANLGLTFLLSFNIYSCLALLVTGWLWQRRLFKPLFKQSKLISKYQINRLP
;
A
#
# COMPACT_ATOMS: atom_id res chain seq x y z
N MET A 1 32.95 35.24 -7.77
CA MET A 1 34.05 36.23 -7.85
C MET A 1 33.74 37.34 -6.87
N THR A 2 34.67 37.68 -5.97
CA THR A 2 34.55 38.83 -5.06
C THR A 2 34.64 40.12 -5.88
N SER A 3 33.53 40.85 -6.05
CA SER A 3 33.49 42.12 -6.76
C SER A 3 34.24 43.19 -5.96
N ASN A 4 35.33 43.70 -6.52
CA ASN A 4 36.04 44.87 -6.03
C ASN A 4 35.24 46.13 -6.40
N PHE A 5 34.16 46.43 -5.66
CA PHE A 5 33.62 47.79 -5.65
C PHE A 5 34.70 48.71 -5.09
N ASN A 6 35.30 49.55 -5.93
CA ASN A 6 36.28 50.54 -5.51
C ASN A 6 35.60 51.52 -4.54
N SER A 7 35.99 51.48 -3.26
CA SER A 7 35.39 52.19 -2.13
C SER A 7 35.46 53.73 -2.18
N ASN A 8 35.77 54.33 -3.34
CA ASN A 8 36.11 55.75 -3.42
C ASN A 8 34.93 56.70 -3.70
N LYS A 9 33.70 56.22 -3.85
CA LYS A 9 32.50 57.07 -3.80
C LYS A 9 31.34 56.33 -3.15
N THR A 10 31.15 56.57 -1.85
CA THR A 10 29.89 56.28 -1.16
C THR A 10 29.04 57.54 -1.18
N VAL A 11 27.78 57.39 -1.54
CA VAL A 11 26.76 58.43 -1.52
C VAL A 11 25.75 58.07 -0.44
N VAL A 12 25.42 59.00 0.45
CA VAL A 12 24.46 58.79 1.54
C VAL A 12 23.10 59.36 1.16
N VAL A 13 22.07 58.51 1.25
CA VAL A 13 20.67 58.89 1.09
C VAL A 13 19.98 58.86 2.44
N ALA A 14 19.38 59.99 2.86
CA ALA A 14 18.59 60.08 4.08
C ALA A 14 17.53 61.18 3.98
N LYS A 15 16.51 61.13 4.86
CA LYS A 15 15.50 62.20 4.97
C LYS A 15 15.96 63.44 5.74
N SER A 16 17.23 63.49 6.16
CA SER A 16 17.83 64.62 6.86
C SER A 16 18.57 65.56 5.91
N ASP A 17 18.62 66.85 6.25
CA ASP A 17 19.30 67.89 5.46
C ASP A 17 20.83 67.72 5.29
N ARG A 18 21.44 66.74 5.97
CA ARG A 18 22.89 66.45 5.91
C ARG A 18 23.26 65.29 4.97
N ALA A 19 22.30 64.69 4.27
CA ALA A 19 22.56 63.64 3.30
C ALA A 19 22.96 64.23 1.93
N ASP A 20 23.67 63.44 1.12
CA ASP A 20 24.03 63.84 -0.25
C ASP A 20 22.78 63.96 -1.13
N TYR A 21 21.79 63.08 -0.89
CA TYR A 21 20.48 63.09 -1.57
C TYR A 21 19.35 62.71 -0.61
N THR A 22 18.13 63.14 -0.93
CA THR A 22 16.91 62.82 -0.15
C THR A 22 16.08 61.68 -0.75
N THR A 23 16.43 61.25 -1.97
CA THR A 23 15.80 60.15 -2.72
C THR A 23 16.88 59.25 -3.32
N ILE A 24 16.55 57.97 -3.48
CA ILE A 24 17.45 56.94 -4.01
C ILE A 24 17.60 57.12 -5.53
N GLY A 25 16.50 57.44 -6.23
CA GLY A 25 16.50 57.68 -7.67
C GLY A 25 17.37 58.85 -8.09
N GLU A 26 17.38 59.95 -7.31
CA GLU A 26 18.28 61.07 -7.58
C GLU A 26 19.76 60.69 -7.37
N ALA A 27 20.06 59.90 -6.33
CA ALA A 27 21.40 59.38 -6.11
C ALA A 27 21.86 58.50 -7.28
N ILE A 28 21.01 57.59 -7.77
CA ILE A 28 21.32 56.73 -8.94
C ILE A 28 21.57 57.57 -10.20
N LYS A 29 20.72 58.57 -10.45
CA LYS A 29 20.83 59.43 -11.63
C LYS A 29 22.19 60.12 -11.70
N ASN A 30 22.68 60.61 -10.56
CA ASN A 30 23.94 61.37 -10.46
C ASN A 30 25.18 60.51 -10.16
N ALA A 31 24.98 59.28 -9.69
CA ALA A 31 26.05 58.32 -9.44
C ALA A 31 26.76 57.89 -10.73
N GLN A 32 28.07 57.70 -10.62
CA GLN A 32 28.85 56.99 -11.63
C GLN A 32 28.64 55.47 -11.46
N PRO A 33 28.87 54.65 -12.50
CA PRO A 33 28.93 53.20 -12.32
C PRO A 33 29.87 52.81 -11.18
N GLU A 34 29.55 51.70 -10.51
CA GLU A 34 30.25 51.12 -9.36
C GLU A 34 30.18 51.97 -8.07
N THR A 35 29.33 53.01 -8.03
CA THR A 35 29.08 53.79 -6.80
C THR A 35 28.29 52.96 -5.79
N ARG A 36 28.64 53.10 -4.50
CA ARG A 36 27.84 52.61 -3.37
C ARG A 36 26.87 53.68 -2.90
N ILE A 37 25.60 53.35 -2.83
CA ILE A 37 24.52 54.19 -2.30
C ILE A 37 24.12 53.61 -0.94
N LEU A 38 24.40 54.34 0.13
CA LEU A 38 24.11 53.97 1.50
C LEU A 38 22.78 54.62 1.93
N VAL A 39 21.75 53.81 2.15
CA VAL A 39 20.38 54.28 2.43
C VAL A 39 20.10 54.20 3.93
N LYS A 40 19.90 55.36 4.58
CA LYS A 40 19.58 55.45 6.00
C LYS A 40 18.10 55.14 6.27
N PRO A 41 17.71 54.84 7.53
CA PRO A 41 16.32 54.68 7.93
C PRO A 41 15.42 55.82 7.46
N GLY A 42 14.25 55.47 6.91
CA GLY A 42 13.31 56.40 6.35
C GLY A 42 12.30 55.74 5.39
N ILE A 43 11.27 56.50 5.04
CA ILE A 43 10.26 56.10 4.05
C ILE A 43 10.55 56.82 2.72
N TYR A 44 10.84 56.06 1.68
CA TYR A 44 11.20 56.51 0.35
C TYR A 44 10.05 56.20 -0.61
N ARG A 45 9.22 57.21 -0.90
CA ARG A 45 8.10 57.11 -1.85
C ARG A 45 8.59 57.35 -3.26
N GLU A 46 9.09 56.30 -3.89
CA GLU A 46 9.67 56.37 -5.23
C GLU A 46 9.70 55.00 -5.89
N SER A 47 10.00 54.97 -7.19
CA SER A 47 10.27 53.76 -7.95
C SER A 47 11.69 53.84 -8.50
N ILE A 48 12.45 52.77 -8.31
CA ILE A 48 13.89 52.75 -8.55
C ILE A 48 14.17 52.06 -9.88
N VAL A 49 14.91 52.72 -10.77
CA VAL A 49 15.42 52.12 -12.01
C VAL A 49 16.94 52.03 -11.89
N ILE A 50 17.48 50.81 -11.96
CA ILE A 50 18.92 50.55 -11.89
C ILE A 50 19.43 50.35 -13.31
N ASP A 51 19.89 51.42 -13.95
CA ASP A 51 20.32 51.46 -15.36
C ASP A 51 21.85 51.37 -15.55
N LYS A 52 22.60 51.39 -14.44
CA LYS A 52 24.06 51.25 -14.41
C LYS A 52 24.49 50.40 -13.21
N SER A 53 25.68 49.80 -13.29
CA SER A 53 26.21 48.97 -12.20
C SER A 53 26.38 49.77 -10.92
N LEU A 54 25.76 49.35 -9.82
CA LEU A 54 25.71 50.06 -8.55
C LEU A 54 25.53 49.08 -7.38
N GLU A 55 25.89 49.50 -6.17
CA GLU A 55 25.51 48.83 -4.91
C GLU A 55 24.57 49.75 -4.11
N ILE A 56 23.37 49.30 -3.81
CA ILE A 56 22.41 49.96 -2.91
C ILE A 56 22.36 49.17 -1.62
N LEU A 57 22.79 49.80 -0.52
CA LEU A 57 22.96 49.16 0.77
C LEU A 57 22.15 49.91 1.83
N GLY A 58 21.21 49.22 2.46
CA GLY A 58 20.54 49.70 3.66
C GLY A 58 21.51 49.78 4.84
N ASP A 59 21.51 50.92 5.54
CA ASP A 59 22.35 51.18 6.70
C ASP A 59 21.52 51.23 7.98
N GLY A 60 21.19 50.04 8.48
CA GLY A 60 20.34 49.84 9.63
C GLY A 60 19.54 48.54 9.52
N LYS A 61 18.47 48.44 10.29
CA LYS A 61 17.51 47.34 10.16
C LYS A 61 16.68 47.54 8.88
N ALA A 62 16.49 46.48 8.10
CA ALA A 62 15.70 46.55 6.86
C ALA A 62 14.29 47.10 7.10
N SER A 63 13.64 46.72 8.22
CA SER A 63 12.32 47.21 8.63
C SER A 63 12.19 48.73 8.76
N ASP A 64 13.33 49.42 8.95
CA ASP A 64 13.37 50.87 9.14
C ASP A 64 13.69 51.60 7.83
N ILE A 65 13.99 50.88 6.75
CA ILE A 65 14.41 51.41 5.45
C ILE A 65 13.42 50.94 4.39
N LEU A 66 12.41 51.77 4.17
CA LEU A 66 11.22 51.40 3.44
C LEU A 66 11.14 52.11 2.09
N ILE A 67 10.93 51.35 1.02
CA ILE A 67 10.58 51.87 -0.30
C ILE A 67 9.10 51.61 -0.54
N GLU A 68 8.32 52.69 -0.69
CA GLU A 68 6.91 52.66 -1.09
C GLU A 68 6.83 52.99 -2.59
N GLY A 69 6.42 51.99 -3.38
CA GLY A 69 6.33 52.13 -4.83
C GLY A 69 5.38 53.24 -5.26
N THR A 70 5.77 54.00 -6.29
CA THR A 70 4.94 55.06 -6.89
C THR A 70 4.49 54.74 -8.32
N SER A 71 4.93 53.59 -8.84
CA SER A 71 4.65 53.12 -10.19
C SER A 71 4.43 51.60 -10.19
N LEU A 72 4.55 50.96 -11.36
CA LEU A 72 4.39 49.52 -11.51
C LEU A 72 5.37 48.73 -10.62
N ASN A 73 6.66 49.11 -10.61
CA ASN A 73 7.71 48.37 -9.92
C ASN A 73 8.32 49.20 -8.78
N CYS A 74 8.63 48.59 -7.62
CA CYS A 74 9.53 49.21 -6.65
C CYS A 74 10.95 49.30 -7.19
N ILE A 75 11.47 48.20 -7.77
CA ILE A 75 12.78 48.15 -8.42
C ILE A 75 12.63 47.57 -9.83
N LEU A 76 13.21 48.25 -10.81
CA LEU A 76 13.38 47.77 -12.19
C LEU A 76 14.87 47.67 -12.53
N MET A 77 15.33 46.45 -12.82
CA MET A 77 16.71 46.19 -13.24
C MET A 77 16.88 46.42 -14.74
N GLN A 78 17.80 47.31 -15.14
CA GLN A 78 18.11 47.62 -16.54
C GLN A 78 19.61 47.67 -16.84
N THR A 79 20.44 47.14 -15.95
CA THR A 79 21.88 47.00 -16.14
C THR A 79 22.31 45.53 -16.16
N ASP A 80 23.60 45.26 -16.32
CA ASP A 80 24.11 43.90 -16.42
C ASP A 80 24.48 43.30 -15.05
N TYR A 81 24.76 44.16 -14.06
CA TYR A 81 25.08 43.77 -12.69
C TYR A 81 24.69 44.84 -11.69
N ALA A 82 24.10 44.46 -10.55
CA ALA A 82 23.85 45.38 -9.44
C ALA A 82 23.69 44.61 -8.12
N ILE A 83 23.85 45.31 -6.99
CA ILE A 83 23.60 44.77 -5.66
C ILE A 83 22.55 45.62 -4.96
N VAL A 84 21.56 44.98 -4.34
CA VAL A 84 20.56 45.62 -3.47
C VAL A 84 20.46 44.82 -2.17
N ARG A 85 20.67 45.49 -1.03
CA ARG A 85 20.74 44.84 0.29
C ARG A 85 19.98 45.58 1.38
N GLY A 86 19.30 44.84 2.24
CA GLY A 86 18.82 45.36 3.53
C GLY A 86 17.69 46.39 3.42
N LEU A 87 16.75 46.20 2.49
CA LEU A 87 15.64 47.12 2.24
C LEU A 87 14.29 46.41 2.40
N THR A 88 13.26 47.17 2.80
CA THR A 88 11.86 46.72 2.75
C THR A 88 11.14 47.37 1.56
N LEU A 89 10.47 46.58 0.73
CA LEU A 89 9.73 47.03 -0.46
C LEU A 89 8.22 46.77 -0.27
N ARG A 90 7.39 47.81 -0.42
CA ARG A 90 5.92 47.68 -0.33
C ARG A 90 5.17 48.67 -1.20
N GLU A 91 3.83 48.61 -1.16
CA GLU A 91 2.92 49.53 -1.88
C GLU A 91 3.22 49.58 -3.39
N CYS A 92 3.47 48.43 -4.00
CA CYS A 92 3.78 48.30 -5.43
C CYS A 92 2.97 47.16 -6.06
N SER A 93 2.80 47.21 -7.38
CA SER A 93 2.26 46.08 -8.14
C SER A 93 3.30 44.96 -8.24
N VAL A 94 4.54 45.29 -8.62
CA VAL A 94 5.68 44.37 -8.65
C VAL A 94 6.79 44.86 -7.72
N GLY A 95 7.29 44.00 -6.83
CA GLY A 95 8.39 44.37 -5.93
C GLY A 95 9.69 44.62 -6.70
N VAL A 96 10.17 43.59 -7.40
CA VAL A 96 11.40 43.66 -8.21
C VAL A 96 11.17 43.04 -9.57
N CYS A 97 11.43 43.78 -10.64
CA CYS A 97 11.36 43.29 -12.03
C CYS A 97 12.76 43.19 -12.64
N ILE A 98 13.12 42.00 -13.10
CA ILE A 98 14.45 41.63 -13.58
C ILE A 98 14.35 41.08 -15.01
N PRO A 99 14.31 41.95 -16.03
CA PRO A 99 14.29 41.56 -17.44
C PRO A 99 15.68 41.21 -17.99
N LYS A 100 16.76 41.55 -17.28
CA LYS A 100 18.14 41.19 -17.66
C LYS A 100 19.11 41.36 -16.48
N GLY A 101 20.31 40.80 -16.65
CA GLY A 101 21.45 41.02 -15.79
C GLY A 101 21.45 40.13 -14.55
N GLU A 102 22.54 40.24 -13.78
CA GLU A 102 22.75 39.58 -12.49
C GLU A 102 22.51 40.61 -11.38
N LEU A 103 21.27 40.64 -10.87
CA LEU A 103 20.96 41.38 -9.65
C LEU A 103 21.23 40.49 -8.44
N ILE A 104 22.06 40.94 -7.51
CA ILE A 104 22.16 40.35 -6.18
C ILE A 104 21.16 41.07 -5.27
N LEU A 105 20.08 40.40 -4.91
CA LEU A 105 19.09 40.88 -3.96
C LEU A 105 19.22 40.08 -2.66
N GLU A 106 19.52 40.76 -1.56
CA GLU A 106 19.95 40.09 -0.33
C GLU A 106 19.44 40.77 0.93
N ASP A 107 18.99 39.97 1.91
CA ASP A 107 18.49 40.47 3.21
C ASP A 107 17.36 41.51 3.07
N CYS A 108 16.48 41.33 2.07
CA CYS A 108 15.37 42.22 1.79
C CYS A 108 14.02 41.61 2.20
N ASP A 109 13.06 42.48 2.51
CA ASP A 109 11.68 42.14 2.88
C ASP A 109 10.71 42.73 1.84
N LEU A 110 9.85 41.91 1.25
CA LEU A 110 9.05 42.26 0.08
C LEU A 110 7.59 41.87 0.24
N THR A 111 6.71 42.85 0.08
CA THR A 111 5.28 42.66 -0.14
C THR A 111 4.85 43.42 -1.40
N ALA A 112 4.13 42.77 -2.30
CA ALA A 112 3.65 43.39 -3.54
C ALA A 112 2.25 42.90 -3.89
N TYR A 113 1.49 43.69 -4.63
CA TYR A 113 0.12 43.37 -4.99
C TYR A 113 0.06 42.24 -6.04
N ASP A 114 0.73 42.37 -7.20
CA ASP A 114 0.66 41.38 -8.29
C ASP A 114 1.80 40.36 -8.25
N CYS A 115 3.04 40.77 -7.97
CA CYS A 115 4.14 39.82 -7.85
C CYS A 115 5.30 40.35 -7.01
N GLY A 116 5.83 39.56 -6.08
CA GLY A 116 7.00 39.95 -5.29
C GLY A 116 8.22 40.18 -6.18
N ILE A 117 8.60 39.17 -6.97
CA ILE A 117 9.75 39.24 -7.88
C ILE A 117 9.42 38.62 -9.23
N VAL A 118 9.69 39.34 -10.32
CA VAL A 118 9.57 38.84 -11.68
C VAL A 118 10.94 38.71 -12.32
N ILE A 119 11.29 37.51 -12.75
CA ILE A 119 12.49 37.20 -13.54
C ILE A 119 12.03 36.79 -14.94
N CYS A 120 12.43 37.55 -15.96
CA CYS A 120 12.01 37.28 -17.32
C CYS A 120 13.10 37.55 -18.34
N ASP A 121 12.99 36.92 -19.52
CA ASP A 121 13.99 36.90 -20.58
C ASP A 121 15.22 36.04 -20.25
N SER A 122 15.75 35.40 -21.29
CA SER A 122 16.98 34.61 -21.27
C SER A 122 18.21 35.32 -20.69
N LYS A 123 18.21 36.65 -20.64
CA LYS A 123 19.32 37.46 -20.13
C LYS A 123 19.25 37.70 -18.62
N ALA A 124 18.18 37.31 -17.94
CA ALA A 124 18.03 37.48 -16.50
C ALA A 124 18.60 36.28 -15.75
N ASN A 125 19.56 36.53 -14.86
CA ASN A 125 20.17 35.51 -14.01
C ASN A 125 20.54 36.08 -12.62
N PRO A 126 19.57 36.52 -11.81
CA PRO A 126 19.84 37.12 -10.51
C PRO A 126 20.22 36.08 -9.44
N ILE A 127 20.75 36.58 -8.33
CA ILE A 127 20.93 35.85 -7.09
C ILE A 127 20.03 36.50 -6.04
N ILE A 128 19.01 35.79 -5.59
CA ILE A 128 18.06 36.24 -4.56
C ILE A 128 18.32 35.40 -3.32
N ARG A 129 18.72 36.02 -2.22
CA ARG A 129 19.09 35.26 -1.03
C ARG A 129 18.70 35.90 0.29
N ARG A 130 18.29 35.06 1.25
CA ARG A 130 17.88 35.51 2.60
C ARG A 130 16.82 36.61 2.55
N CYS A 131 15.91 36.51 1.59
CA CYS A 131 14.79 37.43 1.44
C CYS A 131 13.51 36.84 2.02
N CYS A 132 12.67 37.70 2.57
CA CYS A 132 11.28 37.39 2.91
C CYS A 132 10.38 37.95 1.83
N ILE A 133 9.66 37.10 1.10
CA ILE A 133 8.70 37.51 0.07
C ILE A 133 7.33 37.03 0.50
N HIS A 134 6.45 37.94 0.92
CA HIS A 134 5.26 37.50 1.64
C HIS A 134 3.99 38.34 1.41
N ASP A 135 2.86 37.72 1.76
CA ASP A 135 1.53 38.33 1.88
C ASP A 135 1.06 39.11 0.64
N GLY A 136 1.52 38.70 -0.55
CA GLY A 136 1.14 39.29 -1.82
C GLY A 136 -0.23 38.83 -2.32
N GLN A 137 -0.90 39.67 -3.12
CA GLN A 137 -2.17 39.31 -3.78
C GLN A 137 -1.97 38.59 -5.14
N GLY A 138 -0.71 38.29 -5.49
CA GLY A 138 -0.34 37.52 -6.66
C GLY A 138 0.84 36.59 -6.36
N ASN A 139 1.69 36.29 -7.35
CA ASN A 139 2.77 35.30 -7.19
C ASN A 139 3.87 35.83 -6.24
N GLY A 140 4.51 34.97 -5.46
CA GLY A 140 5.70 35.37 -4.71
C GLY A 140 6.87 35.69 -5.64
N ILE A 141 7.32 34.67 -6.39
CA ILE A 141 8.34 34.80 -7.43
C ILE A 141 7.83 34.19 -8.74
N LYS A 142 7.97 34.90 -9.85
CA LYS A 142 7.59 34.42 -11.19
C LYS A 142 8.80 34.42 -12.11
N ILE A 143 9.20 33.23 -12.58
CA ILE A 143 10.30 33.02 -13.52
C ILE A 143 9.72 32.57 -14.85
N LYS A 144 9.94 33.35 -15.91
CA LYS A 144 9.35 33.09 -17.23
C LYS A 144 10.27 33.43 -18.40
N ASP A 145 9.88 33.02 -19.59
CA ASP A 145 10.51 33.41 -20.86
C ASP A 145 12.03 33.12 -20.88
N ASN A 146 12.41 31.92 -20.44
CA ASN A 146 13.80 31.45 -20.26
C ASN A 146 14.62 32.15 -19.17
N GLY A 147 13.99 32.89 -18.26
CA GLY A 147 14.65 33.45 -17.08
C GLY A 147 15.36 32.38 -16.26
N GLN A 148 16.57 32.70 -15.79
CA GLN A 148 17.39 31.87 -14.93
C GLN A 148 17.52 32.53 -13.55
N GLY A 149 18.32 31.96 -12.66
CA GLY A 149 18.69 32.60 -11.40
C GLY A 149 18.86 31.61 -10.27
N VAL A 150 19.42 32.10 -9.17
CA VAL A 150 19.57 31.36 -7.92
C VAL A 150 18.68 32.00 -6.87
N ILE A 151 17.78 31.21 -6.27
CA ILE A 151 16.97 31.61 -5.12
C ILE A 151 17.38 30.73 -3.95
N GLU A 152 18.08 31.31 -2.96
CA GLU A 152 18.62 30.55 -1.84
C GLU A 152 18.26 31.12 -0.45
N ASP A 153 17.99 30.25 0.51
CA ASP A 153 17.76 30.65 1.90
C ASP A 153 16.61 31.68 2.08
N CYS A 154 15.61 31.66 1.20
CA CYS A 154 14.48 32.59 1.21
C CYS A 154 13.25 31.99 1.91
N ASP A 155 12.40 32.86 2.46
CA ASP A 155 11.09 32.52 3.01
C ASP A 155 9.99 33.14 2.13
N ILE A 156 9.11 32.30 1.58
CA ILE A 156 8.09 32.69 0.60
C ILE A 156 6.73 32.21 1.11
N TYR A 157 5.87 33.14 1.56
CA TYR A 157 4.63 32.73 2.24
C TYR A 157 3.44 33.68 2.10
N GLY A 158 2.24 33.20 2.42
CA GLY A 158 1.03 34.03 2.52
C GLY A 158 0.44 34.56 1.20
N HIS A 159 1.03 34.20 0.06
CA HIS A 159 0.59 34.63 -1.27
C HIS A 159 -0.76 34.02 -1.67
N THR A 160 -1.58 34.77 -2.41
CA THR A 160 -2.88 34.28 -2.90
C THR A 160 -2.77 33.42 -4.17
N TYR A 161 -1.69 33.59 -4.93
CA TYR A 161 -1.28 32.82 -6.11
C TYR A 161 -0.04 31.98 -5.77
N PRO A 162 0.53 31.18 -6.70
CA PRO A 162 1.65 30.32 -6.32
C PRO A 162 2.81 31.09 -5.69
N GLY A 163 3.40 30.52 -4.64
CA GLY A 163 4.58 31.09 -3.99
C GLY A 163 5.73 31.25 -4.98
N VAL A 164 5.98 30.23 -5.80
CA VAL A 164 6.88 30.30 -6.95
C VAL A 164 6.19 29.76 -8.20
N GLU A 165 6.29 30.49 -9.31
CA GLU A 165 5.88 30.02 -10.63
C GLU A 165 7.09 29.97 -11.58
N ILE A 166 7.25 28.85 -12.28
CA ILE A 166 8.27 28.63 -13.30
C ILE A 166 7.55 28.29 -14.61
N SER A 167 7.64 29.16 -15.62
CA SER A 167 6.91 28.98 -16.87
C SER A 167 7.75 29.30 -18.11
N LYS A 168 7.30 28.86 -19.30
CA LYS A 168 7.85 29.26 -20.60
C LYS A 168 9.38 29.11 -20.68
N GLY A 169 9.89 27.93 -20.35
CA GLY A 169 11.33 27.62 -20.38
C GLY A 169 12.14 28.20 -19.23
N GLY A 170 11.52 28.86 -18.23
CA GLY A 170 12.19 29.28 -17.02
C GLY A 170 12.92 28.13 -16.34
N ASN A 171 14.14 28.39 -15.85
CA ASN A 171 15.01 27.35 -15.31
C ASN A 171 15.87 27.88 -14.13
N PRO A 172 15.24 28.24 -13.00
CA PRO A 172 15.99 28.68 -11.82
C PRO A 172 16.57 27.49 -11.04
N MET A 173 17.55 27.77 -10.19
CA MET A 173 17.94 26.92 -9.07
C MET A 173 17.32 27.48 -7.78
N ILE A 174 16.49 26.69 -7.11
CA ILE A 174 15.84 27.05 -5.84
C ILE A 174 16.38 26.11 -4.78
N HIS A 175 17.01 26.65 -3.74
CA HIS A 175 17.73 25.82 -2.78
C HIS A 175 17.65 26.33 -1.35
N ARG A 176 17.40 25.46 -0.37
CA ARG A 176 17.26 25.81 1.07
C ARG A 176 16.17 26.85 1.35
N CYS A 177 15.11 26.85 0.54
CA CYS A 177 13.99 27.79 0.70
C CYS A 177 12.83 27.17 1.48
N ARG A 178 12.07 28.03 2.17
CA ARG A 178 10.76 27.68 2.74
C ARG A 178 9.67 28.29 1.89
N ILE A 179 8.74 27.48 1.38
CA ILE A 179 7.60 27.92 0.56
C ILE A 179 6.31 27.44 1.23
N ASN A 180 5.65 28.33 1.96
CA ASN A 180 4.67 27.91 2.94
C ASN A 180 3.43 28.78 3.08
N ASP A 181 2.37 28.21 3.67
CA ASP A 181 1.16 28.92 4.08
C ASP A 181 0.52 29.81 2.99
N GLY A 182 0.72 29.46 1.72
CA GLY A 182 0.11 30.12 0.56
C GLY A 182 -1.33 29.67 0.34
N LYS A 183 -2.14 30.52 -0.31
CA LYS A 183 -3.53 30.20 -0.68
C LYS A 183 -3.67 29.52 -2.05
N GLN A 184 -2.54 29.12 -2.65
CA GLN A 184 -2.47 28.36 -3.90
C GLN A 184 -1.42 27.25 -3.76
N ASN A 185 -0.79 26.82 -4.86
CA ASN A 185 0.31 25.86 -4.86
C ASN A 185 1.54 26.52 -4.21
N GLY A 186 2.40 25.75 -3.56
CA GLY A 186 3.69 26.27 -3.13
C GLY A 186 4.54 26.64 -4.35
N ILE A 187 4.81 25.66 -5.20
CA ILE A 187 5.54 25.82 -6.46
C ILE A 187 4.67 25.34 -7.62
N TRP A 188 4.56 26.13 -8.69
CA TRP A 188 3.91 25.73 -9.93
C TRP A 188 4.87 25.83 -11.12
N ILE A 189 5.22 24.69 -11.70
CA ILE A 189 5.98 24.59 -12.94
C ILE A 189 5.01 24.28 -14.10
N THR A 190 5.02 25.10 -15.14
CA THR A 190 4.06 25.02 -16.26
C THR A 190 4.72 25.41 -17.59
N ASP A 191 4.04 25.20 -18.70
CA ASP A 191 4.43 25.67 -20.04
C ASP A 191 5.92 25.40 -20.37
N ASN A 192 6.37 24.15 -20.24
CA ASN A 192 7.77 23.72 -20.43
C ASN A 192 8.79 24.34 -19.45
N GLY A 193 8.38 24.73 -18.24
CA GLY A 193 9.31 25.08 -17.17
C GLY A 193 10.20 23.89 -16.77
N LEU A 194 11.45 24.17 -16.42
CA LEU A 194 12.45 23.18 -16.03
C LEU A 194 12.72 23.33 -14.53
N GLY A 195 13.79 24.01 -14.14
CA GLY A 195 14.06 24.37 -12.74
C GLY A 195 14.61 23.19 -11.91
N ALA A 196 15.57 23.51 -11.05
CA ALA A 196 16.11 22.60 -10.05
C ALA A 196 15.68 23.07 -8.66
N ILE A 197 14.95 22.24 -7.93
CA ILE A 197 14.45 22.52 -6.57
C ILE A 197 15.13 21.55 -5.62
N GLU A 198 16.01 22.04 -4.75
CA GLU A 198 16.85 21.20 -3.91
C GLU A 198 16.81 21.62 -2.44
N ASP A 199 16.69 20.66 -1.51
CA ASP A 199 16.77 20.93 -0.05
C ASP A 199 15.75 21.99 0.44
N CYS A 200 14.56 22.02 -0.18
CA CYS A 200 13.49 22.96 0.17
C CYS A 200 12.41 22.33 1.04
N ASP A 201 11.78 23.18 1.87
CA ASP A 201 10.59 22.86 2.66
C ASP A 201 9.36 23.51 2.04
N ILE A 202 8.36 22.68 1.67
CA ILE A 202 7.14 23.14 0.99
C ILE A 202 5.93 22.64 1.79
N TYR A 203 5.25 23.52 2.52
CA TYR A 203 4.22 23.08 3.47
C TYR A 203 3.07 24.05 3.72
N GLY A 204 1.96 23.57 4.29
CA GLY A 204 0.83 24.42 4.73
C GLY A 204 0.03 25.09 3.61
N ASN A 205 0.43 24.92 2.35
CA ASN A 205 -0.22 25.50 1.18
C ASN A 205 -1.65 24.94 1.00
N THR A 206 -2.59 25.78 0.60
CA THR A 206 -4.01 25.36 0.46
C THR A 206 -4.29 24.54 -0.79
N TYR A 207 -3.39 24.57 -1.77
CA TYR A 207 -3.41 23.70 -2.95
C TYR A 207 -2.23 22.72 -2.90
N SER A 208 -1.69 22.27 -4.03
CA SER A 208 -0.64 21.26 -4.02
C SER A 208 0.66 21.88 -3.50
N GLY A 209 1.50 21.12 -2.80
CA GLY A 209 2.83 21.61 -2.43
C GLY A 209 3.61 22.00 -3.69
N LEU A 210 3.69 21.08 -4.64
CA LEU A 210 4.28 21.31 -5.96
C LEU A 210 3.33 20.82 -7.06
N LYS A 211 3.11 21.63 -8.09
CA LYS A 211 2.40 21.25 -9.31
C LYS A 211 3.33 21.37 -10.52
N SER A 212 3.39 20.34 -11.36
CA SER A 212 4.08 20.34 -12.64
C SER A 212 3.10 19.99 -13.76
N ASP A 213 2.91 20.87 -14.74
CA ASP A 213 2.02 20.62 -15.88
C ASP A 213 2.55 21.07 -17.25
N LYS A 214 1.82 20.71 -18.32
CA LYS A 214 2.03 21.18 -19.70
C LYS A 214 3.49 21.04 -20.19
N GLY A 215 3.99 19.81 -20.18
CA GLY A 215 5.33 19.49 -20.68
C GLY A 215 6.49 20.01 -19.82
N SER A 216 6.22 20.52 -18.61
CA SER A 216 7.27 20.85 -17.64
C SER A 216 8.11 19.63 -17.28
N ASN A 217 9.39 19.87 -17.00
CA ASN A 217 10.37 18.82 -16.69
C ASN A 217 11.35 19.27 -15.59
N PRO A 218 10.86 19.46 -14.35
CA PRO A 218 11.67 19.89 -13.22
C PRO A 218 12.53 18.77 -12.66
N THR A 219 13.56 19.16 -11.92
CA THR A 219 14.31 18.25 -11.05
C THR A 219 14.13 18.64 -9.60
N ILE A 220 13.65 17.72 -8.76
CA ILE A 220 13.29 17.96 -7.36
C ILE A 220 14.08 16.97 -6.51
N ARG A 221 14.94 17.47 -5.62
CA ARG A 221 15.83 16.63 -4.80
C ARG A 221 15.84 17.01 -3.34
N ARG A 222 15.86 16.00 -2.46
CA ARG A 222 16.05 16.22 -1.00
C ARG A 222 15.04 17.21 -0.41
N CYS A 223 13.85 17.28 -0.99
CA CYS A 223 12.80 18.21 -0.57
C CYS A 223 11.84 17.53 0.41
N ARG A 224 11.25 18.35 1.30
CA ARG A 224 10.16 17.94 2.18
C ARG A 224 8.88 18.62 1.75
N VAL A 225 7.85 17.85 1.40
CA VAL A 225 6.55 18.36 0.94
C VAL A 225 5.44 17.83 1.84
N TYR A 226 4.92 18.69 2.73
CA TYR A 226 4.07 18.20 3.81
C TYR A 226 2.96 19.13 4.27
N ASP A 227 1.97 18.56 4.97
CA ASP A 227 0.84 19.28 5.58
C ASP A 227 0.09 20.23 4.61
N GLY A 228 0.10 19.92 3.31
CA GLY A 228 -0.68 20.61 2.29
C GLY A 228 -2.15 20.20 2.32
N LYS A 229 -3.03 21.09 1.84
CA LYS A 229 -4.49 20.85 1.79
C LYS A 229 -4.97 20.20 0.48
N ARG A 230 -4.04 19.90 -0.45
CA ARG A 230 -4.26 19.04 -1.63
C ARG A 230 -3.11 18.04 -1.76
N SER A 231 -2.81 17.58 -2.97
CA SER A 231 -1.75 16.61 -3.22
C SER A 231 -0.40 17.19 -2.81
N GLY A 232 0.51 16.37 -2.30
CA GLY A 232 1.87 16.83 -2.00
C GLY A 232 2.53 17.32 -3.29
N ILE A 233 2.67 16.41 -4.25
CA ILE A 233 3.16 16.69 -5.59
C ILE A 233 2.13 16.24 -6.63
N TRP A 234 1.80 17.10 -7.58
CA TRP A 234 0.88 16.80 -8.67
C TRP A 234 1.53 17.03 -10.03
N ILE A 235 1.63 15.98 -10.85
CA ILE A 235 2.22 15.99 -12.18
C ILE A 235 1.12 15.63 -13.19
N THR A 236 0.79 16.56 -14.08
CA THR A 236 -0.39 16.49 -14.96
C THR A 236 -0.10 17.05 -16.37
N ASP A 237 -1.02 16.85 -17.32
CA ASP A 237 -0.97 17.41 -18.68
C ASP A 237 0.38 17.19 -19.38
N ASN A 238 0.82 15.92 -19.51
CA ASN A 238 2.12 15.50 -20.06
C ASN A 238 3.33 16.07 -19.28
N GLY A 239 3.18 16.28 -17.98
CA GLY A 239 4.28 16.65 -17.10
C GLY A 239 5.32 15.53 -17.01
N LEU A 240 6.59 15.91 -17.00
CA LEU A 240 7.75 15.05 -16.77
C LEU A 240 8.39 15.45 -15.44
N GLY A 241 9.65 15.06 -15.25
CA GLY A 241 10.47 15.48 -14.13
C GLY A 241 11.08 14.32 -13.37
N ILE A 242 12.03 14.67 -12.50
CA ILE A 242 12.72 13.74 -11.62
C ILE A 242 12.45 14.15 -10.17
N LEU A 243 11.98 13.21 -9.37
CA LEU A 243 11.86 13.32 -7.91
C LEU A 243 12.85 12.34 -7.30
N GLU A 244 13.78 12.83 -6.50
CA GLU A 244 14.85 12.01 -5.92
C GLU A 244 15.07 12.37 -4.45
N ASP A 245 15.19 11.37 -3.58
CA ASP A 245 15.47 11.57 -2.15
C ASP A 245 14.48 12.50 -1.42
N CYS A 246 13.20 12.53 -1.84
CA CYS A 246 12.19 13.42 -1.26
C CYS A 246 11.35 12.75 -0.16
N ASP A 247 10.93 13.55 0.82
CA ASP A 247 9.97 13.18 1.86
C ASP A 247 8.62 13.86 1.62
N ILE A 248 7.55 13.07 1.50
CA ILE A 248 6.21 13.57 1.16
C ILE A 248 5.20 13.00 2.15
N TYR A 249 4.65 13.84 3.05
CA TYR A 249 3.85 13.33 4.16
C TYR A 249 2.77 14.29 4.68
N GLY A 250 1.78 13.79 5.42
CA GLY A 250 0.77 14.62 6.11
C GLY A 250 -0.24 15.35 5.21
N ASN A 251 -0.07 15.28 3.90
CA ASN A 251 -0.94 15.92 2.91
C ASN A 251 -2.37 15.34 2.95
N THR A 252 -3.38 16.18 2.68
CA THR A 252 -4.80 15.77 2.78
C THR A 252 -5.31 14.96 1.59
N TYR A 253 -4.64 15.07 0.45
CA TYR A 253 -4.88 14.35 -0.80
C TYR A 253 -3.65 13.45 -1.08
N PRO A 254 -3.52 12.78 -2.26
CA PRO A 254 -2.39 11.90 -2.48
C PRO A 254 -1.04 12.55 -2.19
N GLY A 255 -0.08 11.78 -1.66
CA GLY A 255 1.30 12.25 -1.54
C GLY A 255 1.83 12.65 -2.92
N VAL A 256 1.72 11.76 -3.90
CA VAL A 256 2.01 12.04 -5.31
C VAL A 256 0.82 11.70 -6.20
N GLN A 257 0.46 12.60 -7.09
CA GLN A 257 -0.57 12.39 -8.12
C GLN A 257 0.05 12.52 -9.52
N ILE A 258 -0.20 11.54 -10.38
CA ILE A 258 0.28 11.49 -11.77
C ILE A 258 -0.94 11.26 -12.66
N ASP A 259 -1.21 12.18 -13.59
CA ASP A 259 -2.32 12.01 -14.52
C ASP A 259 -2.11 12.62 -15.90
N LYS A 260 -3.05 12.34 -16.83
CA LYS A 260 -3.11 12.90 -18.19
C LYS A 260 -1.82 12.71 -18.98
N GLY A 261 -1.39 11.45 -19.12
CA GLY A 261 -0.20 11.10 -19.88
C GLY A 261 1.14 11.51 -19.26
N SER A 262 1.14 12.01 -18.02
CA SER A 262 2.37 12.40 -17.32
C SER A 262 3.29 11.20 -17.04
N ASN A 263 4.60 11.43 -17.12
CA ASN A 263 5.60 10.37 -17.02
C ASN A 263 6.86 10.80 -16.23
N PRO A 264 6.73 11.03 -14.91
CA PRO A 264 7.87 11.38 -14.06
C PRO A 264 8.72 10.15 -13.67
N ALA A 265 9.98 10.38 -13.31
CA ALA A 265 10.82 9.39 -12.62
C ALA A 265 10.89 9.73 -11.13
N ILE A 266 10.53 8.77 -10.26
CA ILE A 266 10.49 8.94 -8.80
C ILE A 266 11.41 7.88 -8.19
N ARG A 267 12.47 8.32 -7.49
CA ARG A 267 13.51 7.44 -6.95
C ARG A 267 13.83 7.75 -5.50
N HIS A 268 14.07 6.73 -4.68
CA HIS A 268 14.56 6.91 -3.30
C HIS A 268 13.69 7.84 -2.43
N CYS A 269 12.39 7.94 -2.76
CA CYS A 269 11.46 8.82 -2.07
C CYS A 269 10.71 8.06 -0.98
N ARG A 270 10.35 8.79 0.09
CA ARG A 270 9.46 8.29 1.15
C ARG A 270 8.13 9.04 1.08
N ILE A 271 7.04 8.30 0.89
CA ILE A 271 5.68 8.83 0.77
C ILE A 271 4.82 8.23 1.87
N TYR A 272 4.56 8.99 2.93
CA TYR A 272 4.05 8.39 4.17
C TYR A 272 3.11 9.25 4.99
N ASP A 273 2.34 8.60 5.87
CA ASP A 273 1.43 9.25 6.82
C ASP A 273 0.49 10.30 6.20
N GLY A 274 0.13 10.12 4.92
CA GLY A 274 -0.84 10.94 4.20
C GLY A 274 -2.28 10.61 4.62
N LYS A 275 -3.18 11.59 4.45
CA LYS A 275 -4.62 11.40 4.72
C LYS A 275 -5.39 10.87 3.50
N GLY A 276 -4.72 10.72 2.36
CA GLY A 276 -5.25 10.10 1.14
C GLY A 276 -4.38 8.94 0.68
N TYR A 277 -4.34 8.72 -0.63
CA TYR A 277 -3.47 7.74 -1.29
C TYR A 277 -1.99 8.06 -1.06
N GLY A 278 -1.11 7.07 -1.06
CA GLY A 278 0.33 7.35 -1.14
C GLY A 278 0.65 7.95 -2.51
N ILE A 279 0.43 7.16 -3.56
CA ILE A 279 0.60 7.55 -4.95
C ILE A 279 -0.66 7.20 -5.74
N TRP A 280 -1.19 8.17 -6.50
CA TRP A 280 -2.35 7.98 -7.36
C TRP A 280 -2.00 8.27 -8.82
N ILE A 281 -2.20 7.27 -9.69
CA ILE A 281 -1.87 7.30 -11.11
C ILE A 281 -3.16 7.04 -11.91
N GLN A 282 -3.62 8.04 -12.66
CA GLN A 282 -4.90 8.00 -13.39
C GLN A 282 -4.81 8.64 -14.78
N ASP A 283 -5.90 8.58 -15.56
CA ASP A 283 -6.03 9.18 -16.88
C ASP A 283 -4.80 8.99 -17.79
N ASN A 284 -4.50 7.72 -18.10
CA ASN A 284 -3.34 7.32 -18.91
C ASN A 284 -1.98 7.75 -18.32
N GLY A 285 -1.90 7.94 -17.00
CA GLY A 285 -0.64 8.21 -16.30
C GLY A 285 0.36 7.06 -16.46
N LEU A 286 1.63 7.40 -16.62
CA LEU A 286 2.73 6.44 -16.74
C LEU A 286 3.58 6.53 -15.46
N GLY A 287 4.81 7.02 -15.56
CA GLY A 287 5.70 7.21 -14.44
C GLY A 287 6.49 5.95 -14.09
N THR A 288 7.70 6.17 -13.58
CA THR A 288 8.58 5.11 -13.06
C THR A 288 8.85 5.37 -11.59
N LEU A 289 8.53 4.40 -10.73
CA LEU A 289 8.83 4.40 -9.31
C LEU A 289 9.91 3.35 -9.04
N GLU A 290 11.00 3.78 -8.41
CA GLU A 290 12.16 2.93 -8.15
C GLU A 290 12.68 3.17 -6.72
N ASP A 291 12.87 2.09 -5.96
CA ASP A 291 13.48 2.16 -4.61
C ASP A 291 12.76 3.14 -3.66
N CYS A 292 11.43 3.18 -3.71
CA CYS A 292 10.61 4.07 -2.88
C CYS A 292 9.95 3.33 -1.71
N ASP A 293 9.76 4.05 -0.60
CA ASP A 293 9.02 3.60 0.57
C ASP A 293 7.66 4.30 0.65
N ILE A 294 6.57 3.53 0.68
CA ILE A 294 5.21 4.05 0.70
C ILE A 294 4.46 3.40 1.86
N TYR A 295 4.19 4.16 2.93
CA TYR A 295 3.67 3.56 4.18
C TYR A 295 2.79 4.48 5.03
N GLY A 296 1.98 3.91 5.92
CA GLY A 296 1.17 4.69 6.90
C GLY A 296 0.04 5.54 6.31
N ASN A 297 -0.09 5.58 4.97
CA ASN A 297 -1.11 6.33 4.27
C ASN A 297 -2.52 5.81 4.59
N THR A 298 -3.50 6.72 4.60
CA THR A 298 -4.86 6.42 5.04
C THR A 298 -5.67 5.68 3.99
N ASP A 299 -5.48 6.00 2.70
CA ASP A 299 -6.04 5.22 1.60
C ASP A 299 -4.97 4.26 1.02
N THR A 300 -5.20 3.75 -0.19
CA THR A 300 -4.32 2.79 -0.85
C THR A 300 -2.89 3.35 -1.01
N GLY A 301 -1.88 2.50 -0.78
CA GLY A 301 -0.47 2.87 -0.96
C GLY A 301 -0.18 3.36 -2.38
N VAL A 302 -0.41 2.50 -3.38
CA VAL A 302 -0.35 2.87 -4.80
C VAL A 302 -1.64 2.52 -5.52
N TYR A 303 -2.29 3.53 -6.10
CA TYR A 303 -3.55 3.36 -6.83
C TYR A 303 -3.38 3.67 -8.31
N ILE A 304 -3.68 2.69 -9.17
CA ILE A 304 -3.54 2.75 -10.62
C ILE A 304 -4.92 2.56 -11.25
N ASN A 305 -5.41 3.55 -11.99
CA ASN A 305 -6.69 3.46 -12.67
C ASN A 305 -6.72 4.16 -14.03
N GLU A 306 -7.83 4.02 -14.75
CA GLU A 306 -8.12 4.76 -15.98
C GLU A 306 -7.04 4.58 -17.05
N ALA A 307 -6.79 3.31 -17.41
CA ALA A 307 -5.81 2.90 -18.41
C ALA A 307 -4.34 3.34 -18.12
N SER A 308 -4.04 3.76 -16.89
CA SER A 308 -2.68 4.09 -16.47
C SER A 308 -1.76 2.86 -16.49
N ASN A 309 -0.50 3.07 -16.87
CA ASN A 309 0.48 2.01 -17.08
C ASN A 309 1.87 2.38 -16.52
N PRO A 310 2.02 2.52 -15.19
CA PRO A 310 3.30 2.83 -14.56
C PRO A 310 4.25 1.63 -14.53
N THR A 311 5.54 1.90 -14.32
CA THR A 311 6.51 0.89 -13.88
C THR A 311 6.86 1.13 -12.41
N ILE A 312 6.74 0.12 -11.57
CA ILE A 312 7.03 0.17 -10.13
C ILE A 312 8.01 -0.95 -9.82
N ARG A 313 9.19 -0.61 -9.31
CA ARG A 313 10.22 -1.62 -9.05
C ARG A 313 11.06 -1.35 -7.80
N CYS A 314 11.48 -2.43 -7.14
CA CYS A 314 12.29 -2.34 -5.91
C CYS A 314 11.65 -1.50 -4.79
N CYS A 315 10.32 -1.36 -4.79
CA CYS A 315 9.60 -0.52 -3.83
C CYS A 315 9.11 -1.33 -2.63
N ARG A 316 8.96 -0.67 -1.48
CA ARG A 316 8.31 -1.21 -0.28
C ARG A 316 7.00 -0.48 -0.02
N ILE A 317 5.88 -1.22 0.01
CA ILE A 317 4.53 -0.69 0.24
C ILE A 317 3.93 -1.36 1.47
N TYR A 318 3.92 -0.66 2.61
CA TYR A 318 3.66 -1.34 3.88
C TYR A 318 2.93 -0.51 4.92
N ASP A 319 2.36 -1.19 5.93
CA ASP A 319 1.69 -0.57 7.09
C ASP A 319 0.65 0.52 6.73
N GLY A 320 0.06 0.45 5.53
CA GLY A 320 -1.02 1.33 5.09
C GLY A 320 -2.34 0.98 5.76
N LYS A 321 -3.26 1.95 5.86
CA LYS A 321 -4.59 1.72 6.48
C LYS A 321 -5.59 1.08 5.53
N SER A 322 -5.27 1.00 4.24
CA SER A 322 -6.08 0.40 3.18
C SER A 322 -5.28 -0.65 2.39
N PHE A 323 -5.54 -0.79 1.09
CA PHE A 323 -4.81 -1.71 0.21
C PHE A 323 -3.34 -1.28 0.05
N GLY A 324 -2.43 -2.24 -0.15
CA GLY A 324 -1.07 -1.93 -0.56
C GLY A 324 -1.06 -1.33 -1.97
N ILE A 325 -1.46 -2.13 -2.96
CA ILE A 325 -1.60 -1.71 -4.37
C ILE A 325 -3.03 -1.98 -4.85
N GLY A 326 -3.66 -1.00 -5.50
CA GLY A 326 -4.97 -1.17 -6.14
C GLY A 326 -4.94 -0.80 -7.62
N ILE A 327 -5.42 -1.71 -8.46
CA ILE A 327 -5.37 -1.60 -9.92
C ILE A 327 -6.78 -1.81 -10.46
N ARG A 328 -7.41 -0.74 -10.96
CA ARG A 328 -8.86 -0.68 -11.26
C ARG A 328 -9.13 0.05 -12.58
N ASN A 329 -10.36 0.01 -13.10
CA ASN A 329 -10.78 0.68 -14.35
C ASN A 329 -9.79 0.54 -15.54
N ASN A 330 -9.57 -0.69 -16.01
CA ASN A 330 -8.60 -1.01 -17.08
C ASN A 330 -7.15 -0.59 -16.76
N GLY A 331 -6.82 -0.48 -15.47
CA GLY A 331 -5.46 -0.21 -15.02
C GLY A 331 -4.50 -1.29 -15.51
N LEU A 332 -3.34 -0.85 -15.95
CA LEU A 332 -2.23 -1.69 -16.35
C LEU A 332 -1.10 -1.52 -15.32
N GLY A 333 0.14 -1.56 -15.78
CA GLY A 333 1.30 -1.36 -14.96
C GLY A 333 2.13 -2.63 -14.82
N THR A 334 3.40 -2.40 -14.54
CA THR A 334 4.41 -3.42 -14.35
C THR A 334 5.00 -3.24 -12.95
N ILE A 335 4.77 -4.21 -12.06
CA ILE A 335 5.18 -4.19 -10.65
C ILE A 335 6.20 -5.30 -10.44
N GLU A 336 7.43 -4.94 -10.09
CA GLU A 336 8.57 -5.85 -10.20
C GLU A 336 9.45 -5.76 -8.95
N ASP A 337 9.85 -6.90 -8.40
CA ASP A 337 10.86 -6.92 -7.34
C ASP A 337 10.44 -6.07 -6.10
N CYS A 338 9.15 -6.04 -5.78
CA CYS A 338 8.58 -5.21 -4.71
C CYS A 338 8.14 -6.01 -3.48
N ASP A 339 8.17 -5.35 -2.31
CA ASP A 339 7.67 -5.88 -1.04
C ASP A 339 6.38 -5.18 -0.63
N ILE A 340 5.31 -5.94 -0.43
CA ILE A 340 3.99 -5.43 -0.08
C ILE A 340 3.52 -6.16 1.19
N TYR A 341 3.52 -5.48 2.35
CA TYR A 341 3.30 -6.17 3.62
C TYR A 341 2.67 -5.34 4.73
N GLY A 342 2.12 -5.98 5.77
CA GLY A 342 1.61 -5.29 6.97
C GLY A 342 0.37 -4.39 6.78
N ASN A 343 -0.10 -4.23 5.55
CA ASN A 343 -1.26 -3.39 5.22
C ASN A 343 -2.53 -3.87 5.95
N ASN A 344 -3.34 -2.92 6.41
CA ASN A 344 -4.56 -3.21 7.19
C ASN A 344 -5.69 -3.84 6.36
N SER A 345 -5.56 -3.84 5.03
CA SER A 345 -6.49 -4.44 4.11
C SER A 345 -5.75 -5.39 3.14
N LEU A 346 -6.21 -5.50 1.90
CA LEU A 346 -5.62 -6.33 0.85
C LEU A 346 -4.17 -5.95 0.56
N GLY A 347 -3.31 -6.92 0.24
CA GLY A 347 -1.98 -6.61 -0.31
C GLY A 347 -2.10 -5.97 -1.69
N VAL A 348 -2.72 -6.69 -2.63
CA VAL A 348 -2.98 -6.22 -4.00
C VAL A 348 -4.44 -6.49 -4.40
N VAL A 349 -5.07 -5.53 -5.08
CA VAL A 349 -6.36 -5.74 -5.76
C VAL A 349 -6.26 -5.44 -7.25
N ILE A 350 -6.79 -6.35 -8.07
CA ILE A 350 -6.92 -6.22 -9.53
C ILE A 350 -8.40 -6.33 -9.88
N SER A 351 -8.99 -5.27 -10.42
CA SER A 351 -10.42 -5.29 -10.75
C SER A 351 -10.80 -4.51 -12.00
N GLU A 352 -12.05 -4.67 -12.44
CA GLU A 352 -12.66 -3.85 -13.50
C GLU A 352 -11.84 -3.91 -14.80
N ALA A 353 -11.66 -5.13 -15.30
CA ALA A 353 -10.90 -5.45 -16.52
C ALA A 353 -9.41 -5.03 -16.51
N SER A 354 -8.86 -4.71 -15.33
CA SER A 354 -7.43 -4.41 -15.18
C SER A 354 -6.54 -5.61 -15.49
N ASN A 355 -5.37 -5.36 -16.08
CA ASN A 355 -4.45 -6.39 -16.55
C ASN A 355 -2.97 -6.02 -16.33
N PRO A 356 -2.51 -5.91 -15.08
CA PRO A 356 -1.12 -5.61 -14.75
C PRO A 356 -0.22 -6.83 -14.89
N THR A 357 1.09 -6.61 -14.98
CA THR A 357 2.11 -7.65 -14.77
C THR A 357 2.77 -7.45 -13.40
N ILE A 358 2.78 -8.48 -12.57
CA ILE A 358 3.39 -8.50 -11.24
C ILE A 358 4.42 -9.61 -11.22
N ARG A 359 5.71 -9.29 -11.04
CA ARG A 359 6.78 -10.30 -11.06
C ARG A 359 7.79 -10.16 -9.93
N ASN A 360 8.32 -11.28 -9.45
CA ASN A 360 9.34 -11.31 -8.39
C ASN A 360 8.94 -10.55 -7.11
N CYS A 361 7.64 -10.43 -6.83
CA CYS A 361 7.15 -9.65 -5.69
C CYS A 361 6.90 -10.55 -4.47
N ARG A 362 7.04 -9.97 -3.28
CA ARG A 362 6.66 -10.60 -2.01
C ARG A 362 5.45 -9.89 -1.43
N ILE A 363 4.34 -10.61 -1.25
CA ILE A 363 3.09 -10.11 -0.71
C ILE A 363 2.76 -10.87 0.58
N TYR A 364 2.98 -10.25 1.74
CA TYR A 364 2.99 -11.01 2.98
C TYR A 364 2.53 -10.28 4.24
N ASP A 365 2.19 -11.05 5.26
CA ASP A 365 1.79 -10.56 6.59
C ASP A 365 0.70 -9.46 6.56
N GLY A 366 -0.17 -9.49 5.53
CA GLY A 366 -1.30 -8.58 5.40
C GLY A 366 -2.47 -8.97 6.32
N LYS A 367 -3.29 -7.98 6.70
CA LYS A 367 -4.47 -8.21 7.56
C LYS A 367 -5.70 -8.70 6.79
N SER A 368 -5.61 -8.84 5.47
CA SER A 368 -6.66 -9.36 4.60
C SER A 368 -6.12 -10.42 3.63
N PHE A 369 -6.71 -10.55 2.43
CA PHE A 369 -6.19 -11.39 1.35
C PHE A 369 -4.86 -10.83 0.84
N GLY A 370 -3.92 -11.71 0.46
CA GLY A 370 -2.68 -11.28 -0.18
C GLY A 370 -2.98 -10.57 -1.50
N ILE A 371 -3.65 -11.27 -2.41
CA ILE A 371 -4.07 -10.75 -3.72
C ILE A 371 -5.54 -11.08 -3.96
N TRP A 372 -6.33 -10.07 -4.32
CA TRP A 372 -7.73 -10.24 -4.74
C TRP A 372 -7.95 -9.78 -6.19
N ILE A 373 -8.45 -10.68 -7.02
CA ILE A 373 -8.72 -10.48 -8.45
C ILE A 373 -10.22 -10.64 -8.67
N THR A 374 -10.92 -9.56 -9.05
CA THR A 374 -12.39 -9.47 -9.08
C THR A 374 -12.89 -8.70 -10.30
N ASP A 375 -14.17 -8.80 -10.60
CA ASP A 375 -14.88 -7.96 -11.58
C ASP A 375 -14.17 -7.97 -12.96
N ASN A 376 -13.98 -9.16 -13.53
CA ASN A 376 -13.26 -9.41 -14.80
C ASN A 376 -11.77 -9.05 -14.78
N GLY A 377 -11.11 -9.04 -13.61
CA GLY A 377 -9.67 -8.85 -13.51
C GLY A 377 -8.90 -9.95 -14.24
N LEU A 378 -7.83 -9.58 -14.94
CA LEU A 378 -6.95 -10.51 -15.65
C LEU A 378 -5.65 -10.61 -14.88
N GLY A 379 -4.61 -9.89 -15.28
CA GLY A 379 -3.35 -9.83 -14.55
C GLY A 379 -2.48 -11.07 -14.75
N ILE A 380 -1.17 -10.83 -14.82
CA ILE A 380 -0.13 -11.86 -14.93
C ILE A 380 0.74 -11.76 -13.69
N LEU A 381 0.85 -12.85 -12.94
CA LEU A 381 1.66 -12.97 -11.74
C LEU A 381 2.74 -14.01 -11.99
N GLU A 382 4.02 -13.63 -11.94
CA GLU A 382 5.14 -14.54 -12.21
C GLU A 382 6.18 -14.49 -11.09
N ASP A 383 6.64 -15.66 -10.63
CA ASP A 383 7.75 -15.76 -9.68
C ASP A 383 7.50 -14.99 -8.36
N CYS A 384 6.24 -14.90 -7.93
CA CYS A 384 5.84 -14.17 -6.72
C CYS A 384 5.72 -15.09 -5.49
N ASP A 385 6.06 -14.54 -4.32
CA ASP A 385 5.84 -15.17 -3.02
C ASP A 385 4.67 -14.49 -2.30
N ILE A 386 3.66 -15.27 -1.94
CA ILE A 386 2.45 -14.79 -1.27
C ILE A 386 2.27 -15.60 0.01
N TYR A 387 2.42 -14.98 1.18
CA TYR A 387 2.46 -15.75 2.41
C TYR A 387 2.07 -15.03 3.70
N GLY A 388 1.69 -15.78 4.72
CA GLY A 388 1.45 -15.23 6.06
C GLY A 388 0.25 -14.28 6.18
N ASN A 389 -0.57 -14.14 5.14
CA ASN A 389 -1.72 -13.25 5.14
C ASN A 389 -2.84 -13.79 6.02
N THR A 390 -3.63 -12.89 6.59
CA THR A 390 -4.70 -13.27 7.54
C THR A 390 -5.89 -13.98 6.85
N TYR A 391 -6.09 -13.74 5.56
CA TYR A 391 -7.07 -14.46 4.73
C TYR A 391 -6.34 -15.31 3.69
N SER A 392 -7.03 -15.71 2.61
CA SER A 392 -6.38 -16.51 1.57
C SER A 392 -5.24 -15.74 0.89
N GLY A 393 -4.19 -16.44 0.47
CA GLY A 393 -3.09 -15.83 -0.28
C GLY A 393 -3.60 -15.21 -1.58
N VAL A 394 -4.35 -15.98 -2.37
CA VAL A 394 -4.96 -15.51 -3.63
C VAL A 394 -6.46 -15.75 -3.61
N TYR A 395 -7.23 -14.73 -3.95
CA TYR A 395 -8.68 -14.79 -4.10
C TYR A 395 -9.11 -14.34 -5.50
N ILE A 396 -9.84 -15.18 -6.23
CA ILE A 396 -10.28 -14.94 -7.61
C ILE A 396 -11.80 -15.09 -7.67
N ASN A 397 -12.51 -14.06 -8.11
CA ASN A 397 -13.96 -14.14 -8.26
C ASN A 397 -14.56 -13.25 -9.37
N LYS A 398 -15.87 -13.38 -9.58
CA LYS A 398 -16.67 -12.58 -10.52
C LYS A 398 -16.06 -12.53 -11.92
N ASP A 399 -16.00 -13.70 -12.55
CA ASP A 399 -15.56 -13.90 -13.94
C ASP A 399 -14.09 -13.47 -14.22
N SER A 400 -13.30 -13.27 -13.16
CA SER A 400 -11.87 -12.94 -13.28
C SER A 400 -11.06 -14.12 -13.78
N ASN A 401 -10.03 -13.85 -14.59
CA ASN A 401 -9.24 -14.86 -15.29
C ASN A 401 -7.73 -14.52 -15.31
N PRO A 402 -7.05 -14.59 -14.15
CA PRO A 402 -5.62 -14.31 -14.05
C PRO A 402 -4.73 -15.43 -14.56
N THR A 403 -3.47 -15.11 -14.84
CA THR A 403 -2.42 -16.12 -15.04
C THR A 403 -1.40 -16.03 -13.91
N LEU A 404 -1.17 -17.16 -13.21
CA LEU A 404 -0.14 -17.30 -12.18
C LEU A 404 0.89 -18.32 -12.67
N ARG A 405 2.18 -17.95 -12.67
CA ARG A 405 3.27 -18.84 -13.06
C ARG A 405 4.39 -18.85 -12.04
N ARG A 406 4.87 -20.04 -11.67
CA ARG A 406 6.03 -20.19 -10.75
C ARG A 406 5.87 -19.45 -9.42
N CYS A 407 4.64 -19.26 -8.96
CA CYS A 407 4.35 -18.57 -7.71
C CYS A 407 4.40 -19.54 -6.53
N ARG A 408 4.80 -19.05 -5.35
CA ARG A 408 4.75 -19.77 -4.08
C ARG A 408 3.71 -19.13 -3.17
N ILE A 409 2.68 -19.90 -2.79
CA ILE A 409 1.58 -19.44 -1.94
C ILE A 409 1.54 -20.27 -0.65
N TYR A 410 1.92 -19.68 0.49
CA TYR A 410 2.17 -20.48 1.68
C TYR A 410 1.92 -19.81 3.03
N ASP A 411 1.71 -20.63 4.06
CA ASP A 411 1.55 -20.18 5.46
C ASP A 411 0.48 -19.10 5.72
N ASP A 412 -0.46 -18.92 4.77
CA ASP A 412 -1.62 -18.06 4.93
C ASP A 412 -2.58 -18.66 5.97
N LYS A 413 -3.30 -17.78 6.68
CA LYS A 413 -4.17 -18.20 7.80
C LYS A 413 -5.51 -18.76 7.34
N GLN A 414 -5.81 -18.70 6.04
CA GLN A 414 -6.93 -19.40 5.42
C GLN A 414 -6.44 -20.31 4.29
N ASN A 415 -7.05 -20.20 3.11
CA ASN A 415 -6.73 -21.05 1.97
C ASN A 415 -5.49 -20.51 1.26
N GLY A 416 -4.73 -21.35 0.55
CA GLY A 416 -3.71 -20.83 -0.36
C GLY A 416 -4.39 -20.03 -1.47
N ILE A 417 -5.28 -20.70 -2.21
CA ILE A 417 -6.01 -20.10 -3.33
C ILE A 417 -7.50 -20.37 -3.19
N TRP A 418 -8.32 -19.34 -3.35
CA TRP A 418 -9.79 -19.43 -3.38
C TRP A 418 -10.34 -18.85 -4.67
N ILE A 419 -11.12 -19.65 -5.40
CA ILE A 419 -11.71 -19.32 -6.70
C ILE A 419 -13.22 -19.55 -6.63
N THR A 420 -14.02 -18.50 -6.82
CA THR A 420 -15.48 -18.55 -6.65
C THR A 420 -16.22 -17.65 -7.64
N ASP A 421 -17.55 -17.72 -7.69
CA ASP A 421 -18.42 -16.84 -8.49
C ASP A 421 -17.97 -16.76 -9.96
N ASN A 422 -17.94 -17.92 -10.64
CA ASN A 422 -17.46 -18.08 -12.01
C ASN A 422 -15.99 -17.68 -12.25
N GLY A 423 -15.19 -17.58 -11.18
CA GLY A 423 -13.76 -17.35 -11.29
C GLY A 423 -13.08 -18.39 -12.19
N LEU A 424 -12.19 -17.92 -13.02
CA LEU A 424 -11.35 -18.72 -13.90
C LEU A 424 -9.91 -18.66 -13.37
N GLY A 425 -8.95 -18.61 -14.27
CA GLY A 425 -7.54 -18.49 -13.98
C GLY A 425 -6.73 -19.69 -14.47
N THR A 426 -5.49 -19.42 -14.84
CA THR A 426 -4.51 -20.43 -15.23
C THR A 426 -3.33 -20.38 -14.27
N LEU A 427 -3.09 -21.48 -13.57
CA LEU A 427 -2.01 -21.63 -12.60
C LEU A 427 -1.03 -22.66 -13.16
N GLU A 428 0.22 -22.24 -13.38
CA GLU A 428 1.26 -23.07 -13.98
C GLU A 428 2.50 -23.10 -13.06
N ASP A 429 3.02 -24.29 -12.79
CA ASP A 429 4.26 -24.48 -12.01
C ASP A 429 4.23 -23.83 -10.61
N CYS A 430 3.06 -23.74 -9.98
CA CYS A 430 2.88 -23.08 -8.68
C CYS A 430 3.01 -24.05 -7.50
N ASP A 431 3.60 -23.57 -6.41
CA ASP A 431 3.70 -24.27 -5.13
C ASP A 431 2.74 -23.69 -4.11
N ILE A 432 1.87 -24.52 -3.55
CA ILE A 432 0.82 -24.11 -2.60
C ILE A 432 0.94 -24.97 -1.35
N TYR A 433 1.42 -24.43 -0.23
CA TYR A 433 1.77 -25.26 0.93
C TYR A 433 1.66 -24.57 2.29
N GLY A 434 1.61 -25.33 3.39
CA GLY A 434 1.62 -24.76 4.76
C GLY A 434 0.37 -23.96 5.18
N ASN A 435 -0.56 -23.71 4.25
CA ASN A 435 -1.78 -22.94 4.48
C ASN A 435 -2.68 -23.58 5.55
N THR A 436 -3.34 -22.75 6.35
CA THR A 436 -4.04 -23.22 7.56
C THR A 436 -5.36 -23.93 7.27
N TYR A 437 -6.03 -23.57 6.17
CA TYR A 437 -7.24 -24.24 5.70
C TYR A 437 -6.91 -25.07 4.45
N LEU A 438 -7.47 -24.71 3.30
CA LEU A 438 -7.39 -25.50 2.08
C LEU A 438 -6.16 -25.08 1.28
N GLY A 439 -5.55 -25.99 0.53
CA GLY A 439 -4.58 -25.59 -0.50
C GLY A 439 -5.29 -24.77 -1.58
N VAL A 440 -6.26 -25.41 -2.26
CA VAL A 440 -7.05 -24.79 -3.33
C VAL A 440 -8.55 -25.01 -3.09
N TYR A 441 -9.33 -23.93 -3.13
CA TYR A 441 -10.79 -23.96 -2.97
C TYR A 441 -11.48 -23.46 -4.25
N ILE A 442 -12.33 -24.29 -4.86
CA ILE A 442 -13.06 -23.98 -6.10
C ILE A 442 -14.55 -24.10 -5.83
N SER A 443 -15.31 -23.02 -6.02
CA SER A 443 -16.75 -23.00 -5.72
C SER A 443 -17.57 -22.24 -6.76
N LYS A 444 -18.89 -22.42 -6.72
CA LYS A 444 -19.91 -21.60 -7.42
C LYS A 444 -19.63 -21.42 -8.92
N GLY A 445 -19.61 -22.53 -9.65
CA GLY A 445 -19.44 -22.54 -11.10
C GLY A 445 -18.02 -22.24 -11.61
N SER A 446 -17.07 -21.98 -10.71
CA SER A 446 -15.69 -21.67 -11.08
C SER A 446 -15.00 -22.80 -11.84
N ASN A 447 -14.17 -22.44 -12.81
CA ASN A 447 -13.52 -23.38 -13.72
C ASN A 447 -12.06 -23.01 -14.05
N PRO A 448 -11.17 -23.02 -13.04
CA PRO A 448 -9.76 -22.72 -13.24
C PRO A 448 -9.01 -23.88 -13.91
N THR A 449 -7.83 -23.57 -14.47
CA THR A 449 -6.89 -24.59 -14.96
C THR A 449 -5.61 -24.58 -14.13
N LEU A 450 -5.24 -25.73 -13.59
CA LEU A 450 -3.99 -25.94 -12.84
C LEU A 450 -3.11 -26.92 -13.63
N ARG A 451 -1.84 -26.56 -13.88
CA ARG A 451 -0.84 -27.40 -14.55
C ARG A 451 0.46 -27.43 -13.78
N HIS A 452 1.03 -28.61 -13.60
CA HIS A 452 2.35 -28.77 -12.94
C HIS A 452 2.43 -28.15 -11.53
N CYS A 453 1.29 -27.99 -10.86
CA CYS A 453 1.25 -27.42 -9.51
C CYS A 453 1.50 -28.47 -8.44
N ARG A 454 2.14 -28.06 -7.34
CA ARG A 454 2.33 -28.87 -6.14
C ARG A 454 1.51 -28.30 -4.99
N ILE A 455 0.64 -29.11 -4.39
CA ILE A 455 -0.25 -28.71 -3.30
C ILE A 455 0.00 -29.60 -2.10
N TYR A 456 0.71 -29.10 -1.09
CA TYR A 456 1.28 -29.97 -0.07
C TYR A 456 1.42 -29.39 1.33
N ASP A 457 1.59 -30.25 2.33
CA ASP A 457 1.87 -29.90 3.73
C ASP A 457 0.91 -28.83 4.33
N GLY A 458 -0.31 -28.73 3.81
CA GLY A 458 -1.36 -27.85 4.34
C GLY A 458 -2.06 -28.46 5.56
N LYS A 459 -2.64 -27.60 6.41
CA LYS A 459 -3.33 -28.02 7.66
C LYS A 459 -4.80 -28.43 7.47
N GLY A 460 -5.33 -28.32 6.25
CA GLY A 460 -6.66 -28.76 5.86
C GLY A 460 -6.62 -29.67 4.64
N ASN A 461 -7.67 -29.61 3.81
CA ASN A 461 -7.70 -30.41 2.58
C ASN A 461 -6.72 -29.83 1.55
N GLY A 462 -6.12 -30.68 0.72
CA GLY A 462 -5.33 -30.21 -0.42
C GLY A 462 -6.18 -29.39 -1.38
N ILE A 463 -7.26 -30.00 -1.89
CA ILE A 463 -8.21 -29.36 -2.81
C ILE A 463 -9.64 -29.62 -2.36
N TRP A 464 -10.50 -28.59 -2.40
CA TRP A 464 -11.94 -28.75 -2.24
C TRP A 464 -12.68 -28.09 -3.41
N ILE A 465 -13.57 -28.84 -4.06
CA ILE A 465 -14.39 -28.41 -5.19
C ILE A 465 -15.87 -28.61 -4.84
N THR A 466 -16.63 -27.52 -4.79
CA THR A 466 -18.04 -27.48 -4.34
C THR A 466 -18.91 -26.59 -5.23
N ASP A 467 -20.22 -26.61 -4.99
CA ASP A 467 -21.22 -25.70 -5.54
C ASP A 467 -21.14 -25.55 -7.06
N ASN A 468 -21.21 -26.67 -7.77
CA ASN A 468 -21.06 -26.74 -9.24
C ASN A 468 -19.66 -26.34 -9.75
N GLY A 469 -18.63 -26.43 -8.92
CA GLY A 469 -17.24 -26.23 -9.35
C GLY A 469 -16.83 -27.26 -10.39
N LEU A 470 -16.07 -26.81 -11.39
CA LEU A 470 -15.54 -27.64 -12.47
C LEU A 470 -14.04 -27.77 -12.26
N GLY A 471 -13.22 -26.97 -12.94
CA GLY A 471 -11.78 -26.98 -12.78
C GLY A 471 -11.10 -28.13 -13.53
N THR A 472 -9.97 -27.82 -14.14
CA THR A 472 -9.12 -28.80 -14.85
C THR A 472 -7.74 -28.83 -14.21
N LEU A 473 -7.33 -29.98 -13.72
CA LEU A 473 -6.03 -30.21 -13.10
C LEU A 473 -5.24 -31.21 -13.93
N GLU A 474 -4.07 -30.79 -14.43
CA GLU A 474 -3.19 -31.61 -15.26
C GLU A 474 -1.80 -31.69 -14.64
N ASP A 475 -1.24 -32.90 -14.53
CA ASP A 475 0.14 -33.11 -14.05
C ASP A 475 0.44 -32.46 -12.68
N CYS A 476 -0.56 -32.42 -11.78
CA CYS A 476 -0.42 -31.84 -10.44
C CYS A 476 -0.12 -32.91 -9.38
N ASP A 477 0.70 -32.53 -8.39
CA ASP A 477 1.05 -33.38 -7.24
C ASP A 477 0.39 -32.84 -5.96
N ILE A 478 -0.39 -33.68 -5.27
CA ILE A 478 -1.15 -33.33 -4.07
C ILE A 478 -0.75 -34.27 -2.93
N TYR A 479 -0.01 -33.80 -1.92
CA TYR A 479 0.58 -34.68 -0.92
C TYR A 479 0.79 -34.06 0.47
N GLY A 480 0.88 -34.86 1.54
CA GLY A 480 1.31 -34.36 2.86
C GLY A 480 0.31 -33.47 3.61
N ASN A 481 -0.87 -33.19 3.04
CA ASN A 481 -1.89 -32.39 3.72
C ASN A 481 -2.47 -33.14 4.91
N THR A 482 -2.82 -32.46 6.00
CA THR A 482 -3.24 -33.11 7.26
C THR A 482 -4.69 -33.60 7.26
N SER A 483 -5.45 -33.34 6.19
CA SER A 483 -6.83 -33.80 6.00
C SER A 483 -6.98 -34.66 4.72
N LEU A 484 -8.04 -34.44 3.93
CA LEU A 484 -8.26 -35.08 2.63
C LEU A 484 -7.31 -34.50 1.57
N GLY A 485 -6.85 -35.31 0.63
CA GLY A 485 -6.14 -34.80 -0.55
C GLY A 485 -7.06 -33.98 -1.44
N VAL A 486 -8.22 -34.57 -1.80
CA VAL A 486 -9.24 -33.95 -2.67
C VAL A 486 -10.65 -34.21 -2.13
N GLU A 487 -11.46 -33.17 -1.98
CA GLU A 487 -12.89 -33.26 -1.66
C GLU A 487 -13.74 -32.67 -2.80
N ILE A 488 -14.78 -33.40 -3.20
CA ILE A 488 -15.70 -33.00 -4.29
C ILE A 488 -17.14 -33.20 -3.82
N ASN A 489 -17.94 -32.13 -3.77
CA ASN A 489 -19.32 -32.18 -3.31
C ASN A 489 -20.23 -31.16 -4.05
N ASN A 490 -21.52 -31.13 -3.73
CA ASN A 490 -22.50 -30.17 -4.24
C ASN A 490 -22.51 -30.03 -5.79
N ASN A 491 -22.75 -31.14 -6.48
CA ASN A 491 -22.86 -31.22 -7.95
C ASN A 491 -21.60 -30.78 -8.73
N SER A 492 -20.42 -30.89 -8.12
CA SER A 492 -19.15 -30.51 -8.75
C SER A 492 -18.58 -31.62 -9.64
N ASN A 493 -18.04 -31.24 -10.81
CA ASN A 493 -17.58 -32.20 -11.83
C ASN A 493 -16.20 -31.82 -12.42
N PRO A 494 -15.13 -31.82 -11.60
CA PRO A 494 -13.76 -31.53 -12.05
C PRO A 494 -13.18 -32.58 -12.98
N THR A 495 -12.14 -32.16 -13.72
CA THR A 495 -11.28 -33.07 -14.51
C THR A 495 -9.87 -33.12 -13.94
N PHE A 496 -9.40 -34.31 -13.59
CA PHE A 496 -8.02 -34.60 -13.18
C PHE A 496 -7.33 -35.47 -14.24
N ARG A 497 -6.14 -35.08 -14.68
CA ARG A 497 -5.35 -35.80 -15.68
C ARG A 497 -3.90 -35.91 -15.23
N ARG A 498 -3.38 -37.14 -15.18
CA ARG A 498 -1.97 -37.41 -14.80
C ARG A 498 -1.58 -36.83 -13.43
N CYS A 499 -2.54 -36.62 -12.54
CA CYS A 499 -2.27 -36.10 -11.20
C CYS A 499 -1.85 -37.21 -10.24
N ARG A 500 -1.01 -36.88 -9.26
CA ARG A 500 -0.63 -37.75 -8.15
C ARG A 500 -1.26 -37.26 -6.86
N ILE A 501 -1.96 -38.15 -6.16
CA ILE A 501 -2.57 -37.86 -4.85
C ILE A 501 -2.04 -38.91 -3.87
N GLU A 502 -1.19 -38.49 -2.93
CA GLU A 502 -0.50 -39.42 -2.03
C GLU A 502 -0.24 -38.83 -0.64
N ASN A 503 0.12 -39.63 0.34
CA ASN A 503 0.60 -39.11 1.62
C ASN A 503 -0.38 -38.26 2.45
N HIS A 504 -1.67 -38.62 2.46
CA HIS A 504 -2.69 -38.00 3.32
C HIS A 504 -3.08 -38.92 4.50
N PRO A 505 -3.37 -38.41 5.71
CA PRO A 505 -3.77 -39.21 6.87
C PRO A 505 -5.23 -39.69 6.82
N PHE A 506 -6.07 -39.05 5.99
CA PHE A 506 -7.46 -39.44 5.69
C PHE A 506 -7.54 -40.01 4.27
N PRO A 507 -8.65 -40.69 3.87
CA PRO A 507 -8.82 -41.13 2.48
C PRO A 507 -8.46 -40.01 1.50
N GLY A 508 -7.49 -40.26 0.61
CA GLY A 508 -6.92 -39.20 -0.23
C GLY A 508 -7.92 -38.49 -1.15
N ILE A 509 -9.08 -39.11 -1.43
CA ILE A 509 -10.16 -38.52 -2.23
C ILE A 509 -11.52 -38.82 -1.56
N GLN A 510 -12.41 -37.83 -1.49
CA GLN A 510 -13.80 -37.95 -1.08
C GLN A 510 -14.74 -37.32 -2.13
N ILE A 511 -15.77 -38.05 -2.56
CA ILE A 511 -16.71 -37.60 -3.62
C ILE A 511 -18.16 -37.79 -3.14
N GLU A 512 -18.98 -36.73 -3.13
CA GLU A 512 -20.40 -36.82 -2.78
C GLU A 512 -21.23 -37.54 -3.86
N GLU A 513 -22.29 -38.22 -3.44
CA GLU A 513 -23.28 -38.84 -4.33
C GLU A 513 -23.92 -37.78 -5.26
N GLY A 514 -23.89 -38.01 -6.57
CA GLY A 514 -24.37 -37.05 -7.58
C GLY A 514 -23.23 -36.32 -8.32
N CYS A 515 -22.03 -36.26 -7.74
CA CYS A 515 -20.86 -35.73 -8.42
C CYS A 515 -20.29 -36.76 -9.42
N ASN A 516 -19.86 -36.30 -10.59
CA ASN A 516 -19.28 -37.10 -11.68
C ASN A 516 -17.92 -36.54 -12.16
N PRO A 517 -16.91 -36.44 -11.28
CA PRO A 517 -15.58 -36.01 -11.69
C PRO A 517 -14.93 -36.99 -12.67
N LEU A 518 -14.04 -36.50 -13.54
CA LEU A 518 -13.26 -37.32 -14.45
C LEU A 518 -11.82 -37.46 -13.95
N PHE A 519 -11.38 -38.69 -13.64
CA PHE A 519 -9.99 -39.00 -13.36
C PHE A 519 -9.38 -39.81 -14.51
N ARG A 520 -8.30 -39.31 -15.13
CA ARG A 520 -7.62 -39.98 -16.24
C ARG A 520 -6.13 -40.12 -15.97
N ARG A 521 -5.63 -41.36 -15.92
CA ARG A 521 -4.21 -41.67 -15.66
C ARG A 521 -3.69 -41.06 -14.35
N CYS A 522 -4.57 -40.90 -13.35
CA CYS A 522 -4.18 -40.40 -12.03
C CYS A 522 -3.66 -41.55 -11.15
N ILE A 523 -2.73 -41.21 -10.27
CA ILE A 523 -2.15 -42.14 -9.29
C ILE A 523 -2.67 -41.75 -7.91
N LEU A 524 -3.26 -42.72 -7.21
CA LEU A 524 -3.64 -42.56 -5.80
C LEU A 524 -2.81 -43.53 -4.97
N ARG A 525 -1.87 -43.01 -4.18
CA ARG A 525 -1.14 -43.85 -3.21
C ARG A 525 -1.78 -43.69 -1.84
N SER A 526 -2.36 -44.78 -1.34
CA SER A 526 -3.03 -44.82 -0.06
C SER A 526 -2.00 -44.77 1.07
N ASN A 527 -2.04 -43.72 1.89
CA ASN A 527 -1.31 -43.71 3.16
C ASN A 527 -2.21 -44.15 4.30
N ARG A 528 -1.72 -45.19 5.00
CA ARG A 528 -2.36 -45.97 6.09
C ARG A 528 -3.77 -46.44 5.76
N PRO A 529 -4.01 -47.74 5.53
CA PRO A 529 -5.38 -48.23 5.41
C PRO A 529 -6.16 -47.80 6.65
N PHE A 530 -7.25 -47.05 6.44
CA PHE A 530 -8.18 -46.57 7.48
C PHE A 530 -8.63 -47.72 8.40
N TYR A 531 -8.59 -48.96 7.88
CA TYR A 531 -8.79 -50.20 8.60
C TYR A 531 -7.82 -50.45 9.75
N LEU A 532 -6.58 -49.95 9.77
CA LEU A 532 -5.64 -50.17 10.88
C LEU A 532 -5.89 -49.21 12.06
N GLY A 533 -6.39 -48.00 11.80
CA GLY A 533 -6.89 -47.10 12.85
C GLY A 533 -8.21 -47.60 13.43
N ILE A 534 -9.12 -48.06 12.56
CA ILE A 534 -10.34 -48.74 12.99
C ILE A 534 -10.01 -50.08 13.66
N ALA A 535 -9.00 -50.84 13.21
CA ALA A 535 -8.59 -52.10 13.84
C ALA A 535 -7.84 -51.86 15.16
N GLY A 536 -7.14 -50.73 15.35
CA GLY A 536 -6.57 -50.34 16.64
C GLY A 536 -7.66 -49.96 17.65
N ILE A 537 -8.68 -49.22 17.21
CA ILE A 537 -9.84 -48.86 18.03
C ILE A 537 -10.75 -50.09 18.27
N LEU A 538 -10.99 -50.92 17.25
CA LEU A 538 -11.73 -52.18 17.35
C LEU A 538 -10.95 -53.20 18.18
N SER A 539 -9.63 -53.30 18.06
CA SER A 539 -8.83 -54.19 18.91
C SER A 539 -8.81 -53.71 20.35
N LEU A 540 -8.78 -52.41 20.65
CA LEU A 540 -9.01 -51.93 22.02
C LEU A 540 -10.45 -52.17 22.50
N SER A 541 -11.45 -52.04 21.62
CA SER A 541 -12.88 -52.20 21.95
C SER A 541 -13.33 -53.66 22.03
N ILE A 542 -12.60 -54.58 21.38
CA ILE A 542 -12.81 -56.04 21.40
C ILE A 542 -11.85 -56.68 22.43
N ALA A 543 -10.65 -56.14 22.66
CA ALA A 543 -9.76 -56.63 23.72
C ALA A 543 -10.28 -56.30 25.12
N LEU A 544 -11.04 -55.21 25.31
CA LEU A 544 -11.64 -54.92 26.61
C LEU A 544 -12.67 -55.99 27.04
N PRO A 545 -13.50 -56.56 26.15
CA PRO A 545 -14.33 -57.73 26.48
C PRO A 545 -13.63 -59.09 26.33
N VAL A 546 -12.60 -59.24 25.48
CA VAL A 546 -11.88 -60.53 25.32
C VAL A 546 -10.85 -60.76 26.43
N ALA A 547 -10.31 -59.72 27.06
CA ALA A 547 -9.54 -59.84 28.30
C ALA A 547 -10.42 -60.22 29.52
N ILE A 548 -11.75 -60.19 29.38
CA ILE A 548 -12.73 -60.63 30.39
C ILE A 548 -13.14 -62.11 30.19
N ALA A 549 -12.65 -62.77 29.13
CA ALA A 549 -12.85 -64.20 28.93
C ALA A 549 -11.85 -65.09 29.72
N GLY A 550 -10.91 -64.48 30.45
CA GLY A 550 -10.01 -65.16 31.38
C GLY A 550 -10.15 -64.59 32.78
N ASP A 551 -11.12 -65.12 33.54
CA ASP A 551 -11.24 -65.09 35.00
C ASP A 551 -10.70 -63.83 35.74
N LEU A 552 -11.38 -62.68 35.59
CA LEU A 552 -11.55 -61.72 36.68
C LEU A 552 -12.65 -60.70 36.37
N VAL A 553 -13.81 -60.84 37.03
CA VAL A 553 -14.95 -59.95 36.84
C VAL A 553 -14.74 -58.66 37.63
N ILE A 554 -14.34 -57.58 36.96
CA ILE A 554 -14.62 -56.21 37.43
C ILE A 554 -15.89 -55.76 36.69
N THR A 555 -17.01 -55.73 37.40
CA THR A 555 -18.32 -55.41 36.81
C THR A 555 -18.39 -53.95 36.32
N PRO A 556 -19.16 -53.65 35.25
CA PRO A 556 -19.33 -52.29 34.70
C PRO A 556 -19.84 -51.26 35.72
N THR A 557 -20.44 -51.74 36.80
CA THR A 557 -20.90 -50.95 37.94
C THR A 557 -19.76 -50.27 38.68
N ILE A 558 -18.57 -50.87 38.73
CA ILE A 558 -17.37 -50.30 39.38
C ILE A 558 -16.75 -49.21 38.50
N ALA A 559 -16.74 -49.35 37.17
CA ALA A 559 -16.21 -48.34 36.26
C ALA A 559 -17.06 -47.06 36.24
N VAL A 560 -18.39 -47.20 36.26
CA VAL A 560 -19.31 -46.05 36.36
C VAL A 560 -19.24 -45.42 37.76
N ALA A 561 -19.14 -46.22 38.82
CA ALA A 561 -18.92 -45.71 40.17
C ALA A 561 -17.58 -44.96 40.29
N LEU A 562 -16.49 -45.46 39.71
CA LEU A 562 -15.19 -44.79 39.69
C LEU A 562 -15.18 -43.52 38.82
N ALA A 563 -15.92 -43.48 37.72
CA ALA A 563 -16.08 -42.28 36.90
C ALA A 563 -16.90 -41.19 37.63
N VAL A 564 -17.94 -41.58 38.36
CA VAL A 564 -18.74 -40.66 39.20
C VAL A 564 -17.93 -40.20 40.42
N ILE A 565 -17.19 -41.09 41.08
CA ILE A 565 -16.25 -40.73 42.17
C ILE A 565 -15.16 -39.80 41.64
N GLY A 566 -14.61 -40.05 40.45
CA GLY A 566 -13.64 -39.19 39.79
C GLY A 566 -14.19 -37.82 39.41
N PHE A 567 -15.45 -37.76 38.96
CA PHE A 567 -16.15 -36.50 38.68
C PHE A 567 -16.48 -35.72 39.95
N VAL A 568 -16.82 -36.41 41.04
CA VAL A 568 -17.03 -35.83 42.38
C VAL A 568 -15.70 -35.33 42.95
N PHE A 569 -14.59 -36.07 42.81
CA PHE A 569 -13.23 -35.61 43.19
C PHE A 569 -12.75 -34.43 42.36
N TYR A 570 -13.07 -34.41 41.06
CA TYR A 570 -12.79 -33.29 40.16
C TYR A 570 -13.56 -32.02 40.58
N LYS A 571 -14.83 -32.15 41.02
CA LYS A 571 -15.59 -31.04 41.61
C LYS A 571 -15.11 -30.64 43.01
N LEU A 572 -14.74 -31.60 43.86
CA LEU A 572 -14.16 -31.39 45.21
C LEU A 572 -12.87 -30.56 45.16
N ARG A 573 -12.11 -30.63 44.07
CA ARG A 573 -10.87 -29.86 43.87
C ARG A 573 -11.11 -28.40 43.45
N LYS A 574 -12.34 -28.02 43.05
CA LYS A 574 -12.61 -26.72 42.42
C LYS A 574 -13.54 -25.79 43.20
N ASN A 575 -14.40 -26.23 44.14
CA ASN A 575 -15.26 -25.37 44.97
C ASN A 575 -15.58 -25.97 46.38
N ARG A 576 -15.65 -25.14 47.43
CA ARG A 576 -16.09 -25.54 48.80
C ARG A 576 -17.62 -25.69 48.87
N PHE A 577 -18.11 -26.75 49.52
CA PHE A 577 -19.53 -27.11 49.61
C PHE A 577 -20.33 -26.31 50.66
N ASN A 578 -21.63 -26.08 50.38
CA ASN A 578 -22.64 -25.64 51.36
C ASN A 578 -23.61 -26.80 51.71
N LYS A 579 -24.35 -26.67 52.82
CA LYS A 579 -25.13 -27.73 53.49
C LYS A 579 -26.27 -28.36 52.65
N LEU A 580 -26.71 -27.71 51.57
CA LEU A 580 -27.80 -28.19 50.69
C LEU A 580 -27.34 -29.27 49.70
N ASP A 581 -26.10 -29.19 49.22
CA ASP A 581 -25.57 -30.11 48.21
C ASP A 581 -25.29 -31.51 48.79
N SER A 582 -25.07 -31.61 50.10
CA SER A 582 -24.81 -32.89 50.79
C SER A 582 -26.07 -33.76 50.89
N ILE A 583 -27.26 -33.15 50.90
CA ILE A 583 -28.54 -33.85 51.02
C ILE A 583 -28.96 -34.44 49.66
N GLU A 584 -28.71 -33.74 48.55
CA GLU A 584 -28.97 -34.24 47.19
C GLU A 584 -28.09 -35.46 46.84
N ILE A 585 -26.83 -35.47 47.28
CA ILE A 585 -25.91 -36.59 47.03
C ILE A 585 -26.34 -37.85 47.78
N ILE A 586 -26.84 -37.72 49.02
CA ILE A 586 -27.36 -38.84 49.81
C ILE A 586 -28.65 -39.40 49.17
N TYR A 587 -29.53 -38.53 48.66
CA TYR A 587 -30.76 -38.93 47.99
C TYR A 587 -30.50 -39.66 46.66
N LEU A 588 -29.53 -39.19 45.88
CA LEU A 588 -29.10 -39.86 44.64
C LEU A 588 -28.52 -41.26 44.92
N THR A 589 -27.73 -41.37 46.00
CA THR A 589 -27.08 -42.63 46.39
C THR A 589 -28.09 -43.69 46.87
N LEU A 590 -29.13 -43.27 47.60
CA LEU A 590 -30.23 -44.15 48.04
C LEU A 590 -31.20 -44.53 46.90
N ALA A 591 -31.48 -43.61 45.96
CA ALA A 591 -32.34 -43.88 44.80
C ALA A 591 -31.69 -44.83 43.78
N LEU A 592 -30.36 -44.78 43.66
CA LEU A 592 -29.57 -45.74 42.87
C LEU A 592 -29.53 -47.13 43.52
N GLY A 593 -29.49 -47.21 44.86
CA GLY A 593 -29.49 -48.49 45.59
C GLY A 593 -30.79 -49.29 45.51
N ALA A 594 -31.95 -48.63 45.41
CA ALA A 594 -33.26 -49.31 45.42
C ALA A 594 -33.72 -49.85 44.05
N ASN A 595 -33.20 -49.32 42.93
CA ASN A 595 -33.59 -49.77 41.58
C ASN A 595 -32.70 -50.89 41.01
N LEU A 596 -31.58 -51.21 41.65
CA LEU A 596 -30.62 -52.22 41.16
C LEU A 596 -31.00 -53.68 41.47
N GLY A 597 -32.07 -53.92 42.24
CA GLY A 597 -32.48 -55.28 42.64
C GLY A 597 -33.50 -55.96 41.73
N LEU A 598 -34.34 -55.23 40.99
CA LEU A 598 -35.50 -55.83 40.31
C LEU A 598 -35.38 -55.87 38.78
N THR A 599 -34.49 -55.07 38.17
CA THR A 599 -34.22 -55.14 36.72
C THR A 599 -33.17 -56.20 36.37
N PHE A 600 -32.45 -56.72 37.37
CA PHE A 600 -31.27 -57.56 37.21
C PHE A 600 -31.56 -59.04 36.83
N LEU A 601 -32.80 -59.51 36.97
CA LEU A 601 -33.13 -60.94 36.75
C LEU A 601 -33.81 -61.25 35.41
N LEU A 602 -34.20 -60.25 34.60
CA LEU A 602 -34.93 -60.48 33.34
C LEU A 602 -34.48 -59.67 32.13
N SER A 603 -33.47 -58.79 32.23
CA SER A 603 -33.16 -57.84 31.13
C SER A 603 -31.71 -57.90 30.58
N PHE A 604 -30.84 -58.74 31.14
CA PHE A 604 -29.39 -58.65 30.87
C PHE A 604 -28.90 -59.23 29.53
N ASN A 605 -29.74 -59.95 28.78
CA ASN A 605 -29.37 -60.44 27.44
C ASN A 605 -29.89 -59.56 26.29
N ILE A 606 -30.98 -58.82 26.51
CA ILE A 606 -31.61 -58.04 25.44
C ILE A 606 -30.96 -56.66 25.32
N TYR A 607 -30.72 -55.93 26.41
CA TYR A 607 -30.21 -54.55 26.34
C TYR A 607 -28.75 -54.45 25.89
N SER A 608 -27.89 -55.40 26.24
CA SER A 608 -26.50 -55.47 25.78
C SER A 608 -26.42 -55.86 24.30
N CYS A 609 -27.24 -56.83 23.88
CA CYS A 609 -27.42 -57.13 22.45
C CYS A 609 -28.03 -55.95 21.72
N LEU A 610 -29.01 -55.23 22.27
CA LEU A 610 -29.60 -54.04 21.67
C LEU A 610 -28.56 -52.92 21.57
N ALA A 611 -27.70 -52.72 22.57
CA ALA A 611 -26.66 -51.71 22.54
C ALA A 611 -25.57 -52.05 21.51
N LEU A 612 -25.15 -53.32 21.41
CA LEU A 612 -24.22 -53.80 20.36
C LEU A 612 -24.86 -53.79 18.97
N LEU A 613 -26.16 -54.08 18.86
CA LEU A 613 -26.92 -53.98 17.62
C LEU A 613 -27.16 -52.54 17.23
N VAL A 614 -27.45 -51.63 18.15
CA VAL A 614 -27.66 -50.20 17.89
C VAL A 614 -26.34 -49.52 17.61
N THR A 615 -25.27 -49.80 18.35
CA THR A 615 -23.93 -49.30 18.03
C THR A 615 -23.41 -49.93 16.75
N GLY A 616 -23.51 -51.24 16.55
CA GLY A 616 -23.18 -51.92 15.30
C GLY A 616 -23.98 -51.39 14.11
N TRP A 617 -25.28 -51.13 14.28
CA TRP A 617 -26.16 -50.52 13.26
C TRP A 617 -25.82 -49.05 13.02
N LEU A 618 -25.49 -48.27 14.06
CA LEU A 618 -25.02 -46.89 13.94
C LEU A 618 -23.66 -46.83 13.24
N TRP A 619 -22.72 -47.72 13.55
CA TRP A 619 -21.43 -47.86 12.88
C TRP A 619 -21.62 -48.33 11.44
N GLN A 620 -22.52 -49.29 11.19
CA GLN A 620 -22.87 -49.75 9.86
C GLN A 620 -23.49 -48.61 9.03
N ARG A 621 -24.39 -47.81 9.59
CA ARG A 621 -25.06 -46.70 8.87
C ARG A 621 -24.21 -45.44 8.73
N ARG A 622 -23.48 -45.04 9.78
CA ARG A 622 -22.75 -43.77 9.83
C ARG A 622 -21.30 -43.88 9.38
N LEU A 623 -20.69 -45.06 9.45
CA LEU A 623 -19.27 -45.24 9.15
C LEU A 623 -19.06 -46.20 7.97
N PHE A 624 -19.48 -47.46 8.09
CA PHE A 624 -19.21 -48.45 7.04
C PHE A 624 -20.00 -48.20 5.76
N LYS A 625 -21.28 -47.88 5.82
CA LYS A 625 -22.11 -47.67 4.62
C LYS A 625 -21.62 -46.47 3.79
N PRO A 626 -21.27 -45.31 4.37
CA PRO A 626 -20.61 -44.23 3.64
C PRO A 626 -19.26 -44.64 3.06
N LEU A 627 -18.42 -45.35 3.83
CA LEU A 627 -17.11 -45.82 3.37
C LEU A 627 -17.21 -46.84 2.22
N PHE A 628 -18.12 -47.80 2.28
CA PHE A 628 -18.38 -48.75 1.20
C PHE A 628 -18.94 -48.05 -0.03
N LYS A 629 -19.84 -47.07 0.16
CA LYS A 629 -20.32 -46.20 -0.93
C LYS A 629 -19.16 -45.44 -1.58
N GLN A 630 -18.29 -44.82 -0.79
CA GLN A 630 -17.10 -44.12 -1.26
C GLN A 630 -16.13 -45.06 -2.00
N SER A 631 -15.82 -46.23 -1.43
CA SER A 631 -14.94 -47.20 -2.07
C SER A 631 -15.52 -47.72 -3.39
N LYS A 632 -16.83 -47.98 -3.44
CA LYS A 632 -17.54 -48.38 -4.67
C LYS A 632 -17.55 -47.25 -5.69
N LEU A 633 -17.76 -46.01 -5.25
CA LEU A 633 -17.74 -44.83 -6.11
C LEU A 633 -16.34 -44.61 -6.70
N ILE A 634 -15.29 -44.71 -5.88
CA ILE A 634 -13.89 -44.61 -6.32
C ILE A 634 -13.53 -45.73 -7.30
N SER A 635 -14.03 -46.95 -7.11
CA SER A 635 -13.79 -48.07 -8.05
C SER A 635 -14.36 -47.85 -9.45
N LYS A 636 -15.30 -46.91 -9.62
CA LYS A 636 -15.83 -46.50 -10.93
C LYS A 636 -14.80 -45.73 -11.75
N TYR A 637 -13.84 -45.10 -11.10
CA TYR A 637 -12.83 -44.27 -11.75
C TYR A 637 -11.57 -45.13 -11.97
N GLN A 638 -11.01 -45.12 -13.18
CA GLN A 638 -9.78 -45.84 -13.56
C GLN A 638 -8.55 -45.18 -12.90
N ILE A 639 -8.52 -45.18 -11.58
CA ILE A 639 -7.43 -44.65 -10.75
C ILE A 639 -6.52 -45.83 -10.44
N ASN A 640 -5.27 -45.76 -10.91
CA ASN A 640 -4.30 -46.80 -10.65
C ASN A 640 -3.93 -46.77 -9.17
N ARG A 641 -4.40 -47.78 -8.42
CA ARG A 641 -3.89 -48.11 -7.08
C ARG A 641 -2.68 -49.01 -7.29
N LEU A 642 -1.48 -48.47 -7.13
CA LEU A 642 -0.28 -49.33 -7.02
C LEU A 642 -0.24 -49.94 -5.61
N PRO A 643 0.20 -51.19 -5.46
CA PRO A 643 0.14 -51.95 -4.21
C PRO A 643 0.91 -51.30 -3.06
#